data_AF-A0A341EHM4-F1
#
_entry.id   AF-A0A341EHM4-F1
#
_cell.length_a   1.000
_cell.length_b   1.000
_cell.length_c   1.000
_cell.angle_alpha   90.00
_cell.angle_beta   90.00
_cell.angle_gamma   90.00
#
_symmetry.space_group_name_H-M   'P 1'
#
loop_
_entity.id
_entity.type
_entity.pdbx_description
1 polymer ?
#
loop_
_entity_poly.entity_id
_entity_poly.type
_entity_poly.pdbx_seq_one_letter_code
_entity_poly.pdbx_strand_id
1 'polypeptide(L)'
;MIRTLDFNAFSAGTIIDDEYADLGVTVSASGGSGDAMIFDSANPTGGDSDLASDTLEGLLIVSEDGDQSDPDDNAGGGSLFFDFDDMVRMKGVTFKDIEETSGEGTRVIFYDDNGDVIQNHYVQPTGDGGERFVQFNIDGVSRFEVRFEGSGAIDNVIFDDDKPAGGGNDAPVAEDDVLEIDEDTSGTVDVLGNDSDSDGDTLTITMASCPVGDVIINDDGTLTLTPNADFNGETTITYTVDDGNGGTDTGTVNVTVNPVNDAPEANDDTASTTGTEAVVIPVLDNDTDVDGDTLSVADASSDDGTVTINDDGTITFVADDGFTGDATITYTVSDPDGLTDEGSVTVTVGNGDPTRDGYVDGTAGDDLIDTAYTGDPDGDMIDNDDAILPGAESDDDYVRAGDGDDTILAGDGDDIVEAGWGSDVVEGGEGDDMITTGNDDIAPDLGYPDSDSDSLGFDPDEFPDNDRDSVDGGAGNDTISTGDDRDTITGGTGDDVIDAGIDDDWVDGGDGDDRIVGGEGNDSLLGGAGNDTIYAGNDPDLGLDVLDIPDDMDPSNPFTPDRNPTNGMDTVDGGSGDDEIYGADDADFLRGGSGDDFIDGQIDDDIIEGNTGNDTLEGGQGDDSISGGQGEDMLYGEEGNDTLRGNRDDDLLDGGAGDDVLDGGGENDTLIGGEGDDTLQGGQGDDLLDGGAGVDVMTGGADQDSFVNVNAGDDVDGGSAGMDFDTLDLRGSAPEGGRFEITYTSDDREDGFVDYFNEDGSDAGRLNFVEIENVIPCFTPGTKIATPRGEVRVEALEVGDRVITRDNGIQTIRWVGAREMTGAEFEKAAHLKPVLIRKGALGNALPERDMMVSPNHRVLVANEKTALYFEEREVLVAAKHLTGMEGIDVVEVSGTTYIHVMFDRHEVILSDGTWTESFQPGDMSLAGIGEEQRNEILELFPELATQDGIEGYTAARRSLKKHEASLLVK
;
A
#
# COMPACT_ATOMS: atom_id res chain seq x y z
N MET A 1 34.64 -31.19 -9.63
CA MET A 1 34.00 -32.36 -9.02
C MET A 1 33.05 -31.80 -7.98
N ILE A 2 31.74 -32.04 -8.12
CA ILE A 2 30.77 -31.63 -7.10
C ILE A 2 31.02 -32.47 -5.85
N ARG A 3 31.22 -31.79 -4.73
CA ARG A 3 31.40 -32.35 -3.40
C ARG A 3 30.33 -31.80 -2.48
N THR A 4 29.90 -32.65 -1.56
CA THR A 4 29.00 -32.30 -0.47
C THR A 4 29.73 -32.59 0.82
N LEU A 5 29.80 -31.60 1.72
CA LEU A 5 30.14 -31.85 3.11
C LEU A 5 28.84 -32.25 3.80
N ASP A 6 28.66 -33.56 3.98
CA ASP A 6 27.64 -34.11 4.86
C ASP A 6 28.25 -34.32 6.25
N PHE A 7 27.53 -33.93 7.30
CA PHE A 7 28.07 -34.04 8.66
C PHE A 7 27.63 -35.34 9.36
N ASN A 8 26.74 -36.11 8.73
CA ASN A 8 26.21 -37.40 9.19
C ASN A 8 27.31 -38.46 9.44
N ALA A 9 28.48 -38.32 8.82
CA ALA A 9 29.60 -39.25 9.00
C ALA A 9 30.31 -39.14 10.36
N PHE A 10 30.08 -38.06 11.10
CA PHE A 10 30.75 -37.73 12.36
C PHE A 10 29.86 -38.01 13.56
N SER A 11 30.46 -38.35 14.70
CA SER A 11 29.72 -38.49 15.95
C SER A 11 29.39 -37.13 16.56
N ALA A 12 28.23 -37.02 17.24
CA ALA A 12 27.89 -35.87 18.07
C ALA A 12 29.07 -35.44 18.97
N GLY A 13 29.29 -34.13 19.07
CA GLY A 13 30.37 -33.52 19.85
C GLY A 13 31.73 -33.52 19.18
N THR A 14 31.84 -33.93 17.92
CA THR A 14 33.08 -33.80 17.16
C THR A 14 33.27 -32.35 16.75
N ILE A 15 34.46 -31.78 17.00
CA ILE A 15 34.87 -30.46 16.49
C ILE A 15 35.45 -30.65 15.09
N ILE A 16 34.94 -29.91 14.11
CA ILE A 16 35.17 -30.15 12.67
C ILE A 16 36.34 -29.37 12.09
N ASP A 17 36.94 -28.44 12.85
CA ASP A 17 37.88 -27.43 12.36
C ASP A 17 38.91 -27.90 11.29
N ASP A 18 39.52 -29.07 11.49
CA ASP A 18 40.53 -29.65 10.58
C ASP A 18 40.11 -30.98 9.93
N GLU A 19 38.88 -31.48 10.15
CA GLU A 19 38.46 -32.82 9.70
C GLU A 19 38.32 -32.91 8.17
N TYR A 20 38.13 -31.77 7.49
CA TYR A 20 38.08 -31.68 6.03
C TYR A 20 39.35 -31.12 5.38
N ALA A 21 40.43 -30.91 6.13
CA ALA A 21 41.66 -30.33 5.60
C ALA A 21 42.31 -31.20 4.50
N ASP A 22 42.19 -32.53 4.59
CA ASP A 22 42.66 -33.46 3.54
C ASP A 22 41.82 -33.36 2.24
N LEU A 23 40.63 -32.76 2.33
CA LEU A 23 39.77 -32.39 1.22
C LEU A 23 40.00 -30.93 0.77
N GLY A 24 40.95 -30.21 1.37
CA GLY A 24 41.23 -28.81 1.02
C GLY A 24 40.14 -27.83 1.48
N VAL A 25 39.40 -28.18 2.53
CA VAL A 25 38.45 -27.28 3.20
C VAL A 25 38.84 -27.19 4.67
N THR A 26 39.04 -25.98 5.16
CA THR A 26 39.20 -25.71 6.60
C THR A 26 37.92 -25.09 7.11
N VAL A 27 37.38 -25.66 8.19
CA VAL A 27 36.17 -25.14 8.83
C VAL A 27 36.59 -24.39 10.09
N SER A 28 35.90 -23.33 10.44
CA SER A 28 36.08 -22.69 11.75
C SER A 28 34.80 -21.96 12.15
N ALA A 29 34.65 -21.65 13.43
CA ALA A 29 33.54 -20.87 13.93
C ALA A 29 33.99 -19.59 14.64
N SER A 30 33.09 -18.63 14.74
CA SER A 30 33.18 -17.51 15.68
C SER A 30 31.81 -17.24 16.30
N GLY A 31 31.77 -16.86 17.57
CA GLY A 31 30.54 -16.93 18.37
C GLY A 31 30.58 -18.17 19.28
N GLY A 32 29.81 -18.14 20.38
CA GLY A 32 29.82 -19.19 21.41
C GLY A 32 31.24 -19.52 21.92
N SER A 33 31.55 -20.82 21.91
CA SER A 33 32.87 -21.38 22.25
C SER A 33 33.94 -21.15 21.17
N GLY A 34 33.52 -20.79 19.95
CA GLY A 34 34.38 -20.68 18.77
C GLY A 34 34.66 -22.02 18.08
N ASP A 35 34.02 -23.10 18.52
CA ASP A 35 34.17 -24.43 17.93
C ASP A 35 33.01 -24.73 16.97
N ALA A 36 33.32 -25.19 15.75
CA ALA A 36 32.32 -25.73 14.82
C ALA A 36 32.09 -27.21 15.18
N MET A 37 30.90 -27.54 15.70
CA MET A 37 30.64 -28.83 16.34
C MET A 37 29.51 -29.60 15.68
N ILE A 38 29.57 -30.94 15.75
CA ILE A 38 28.49 -31.81 15.28
C ILE A 38 27.41 -31.99 16.33
N PHE A 39 26.17 -31.68 15.95
CA PHE A 39 24.95 -31.91 16.71
C PHE A 39 24.21 -33.15 16.20
N ASP A 40 23.65 -33.95 17.12
CA ASP A 40 22.80 -35.12 16.78
C ASP A 40 21.34 -34.71 16.82
N SER A 41 20.79 -34.36 15.66
CA SER A 41 19.40 -33.94 15.51
C SER A 41 18.40 -35.07 15.73
N ALA A 42 18.82 -36.33 15.72
CA ALA A 42 17.95 -37.46 16.05
C ALA A 42 17.82 -37.67 17.58
N ASN A 43 18.76 -37.15 18.37
CA ASN A 43 18.74 -37.18 19.83
C ASN A 43 19.23 -35.85 20.41
N PRO A 44 18.46 -34.76 20.25
CA PRO A 44 18.88 -33.42 20.66
C PRO A 44 19.23 -33.37 22.16
N THR A 45 20.31 -32.68 22.47
CA THR A 45 20.84 -32.43 23.81
C THR A 45 20.97 -30.92 24.04
N GLY A 46 21.52 -30.44 25.16
CA GLY A 46 21.78 -29.02 25.36
C GLY A 46 20.59 -28.12 25.73
N GLY A 47 19.45 -28.32 25.07
CA GLY A 47 18.34 -27.36 25.09
C GLY A 47 17.63 -27.26 23.74
N ASP A 48 18.32 -27.68 22.67
CA ASP A 48 18.01 -27.35 21.28
C ASP A 48 17.13 -28.45 20.67
N SER A 49 15.94 -28.60 21.25
CA SER A 49 14.97 -29.61 20.82
C SER A 49 14.26 -29.27 19.50
N ASP A 50 14.39 -28.03 19.09
CA ASP A 50 13.95 -27.38 17.85
C ASP A 50 14.85 -27.76 16.66
N LEU A 51 16.16 -27.94 16.89
CA LEU A 51 17.10 -28.55 15.93
C LEU A 51 16.81 -30.03 15.60
N ALA A 52 15.79 -30.64 16.23
CA ALA A 52 15.41 -32.02 15.97
C ALA A 52 15.02 -32.24 14.50
N SER A 53 15.53 -33.31 13.91
CA SER A 53 15.24 -33.66 12.52
C SER A 53 15.06 -35.16 12.31
N ASP A 54 14.04 -35.52 11.53
CA ASP A 54 13.79 -36.88 11.05
C ASP A 54 14.47 -37.14 9.69
N THR A 55 14.99 -36.09 9.04
CA THR A 55 15.57 -36.09 7.69
C THR A 55 17.09 -35.90 7.67
N LEU A 56 17.63 -35.25 8.70
CA LEU A 56 19.07 -34.99 8.90
C LEU A 56 19.49 -35.64 10.23
N GLU A 57 20.63 -36.33 10.28
CA GLU A 57 21.11 -37.00 11.51
C GLU A 57 22.23 -36.20 12.21
N GLY A 58 23.20 -35.68 11.46
CA GLY A 58 24.31 -34.87 11.97
C GLY A 58 24.29 -33.48 11.36
N LEU A 59 24.20 -32.45 12.20
CA LEU A 59 24.20 -31.05 11.79
C LEU A 59 25.49 -30.36 12.25
N LEU A 60 25.96 -29.36 11.50
CA LEU A 60 27.05 -28.50 11.95
C LEU A 60 26.49 -27.22 12.57
N ILE A 61 26.92 -26.95 13.79
CA ILE A 61 26.51 -25.83 14.62
C ILE A 61 27.73 -25.00 15.05
N VAL A 62 27.47 -23.74 15.42
CA VAL A 62 28.41 -22.96 16.27
C VAL A 62 28.14 -23.36 17.71
N SER A 63 29.07 -24.07 18.37
CA SER A 63 28.78 -24.59 19.71
C SER A 63 28.72 -23.49 20.77
N GLU A 64 27.72 -23.51 21.65
CA GLU A 64 27.59 -22.52 22.74
C GLU A 64 28.77 -22.61 23.72
N ASP A 65 29.05 -23.81 24.25
CA ASP A 65 30.01 -23.97 25.37
C ASP A 65 31.22 -24.89 25.10
N GLY A 66 31.23 -25.60 23.96
CA GLY A 66 32.29 -26.51 23.54
C GLY A 66 32.27 -27.88 24.23
N ASP A 67 31.19 -28.25 24.94
CA ASP A 67 31.03 -29.55 25.58
C ASP A 67 30.68 -30.64 24.57
N GLN A 68 31.71 -31.40 24.16
CA GLN A 68 31.57 -32.57 23.29
C GLN A 68 30.63 -33.67 23.82
N SER A 69 30.20 -33.61 25.08
CA SER A 69 29.26 -34.58 25.67
C SER A 69 27.81 -34.11 25.71
N ASP A 70 27.59 -32.82 25.47
CA ASP A 70 26.28 -32.17 25.45
C ASP A 70 26.30 -31.07 24.36
N PRO A 71 26.46 -31.43 23.07
CA PRO A 71 26.57 -30.44 22.01
C PRO A 71 25.29 -29.61 21.93
N ASP A 72 25.47 -28.29 21.92
CA ASP A 72 24.42 -27.29 21.87
C ASP A 72 24.80 -26.13 20.96
N ASP A 73 23.84 -25.59 20.22
CA ASP A 73 24.09 -24.48 19.31
C ASP A 73 24.03 -23.12 20.01
N ASN A 74 24.73 -22.15 19.44
CA ASN A 74 24.84 -20.84 20.07
C ASN A 74 23.61 -19.99 19.73
N ALA A 75 22.62 -19.99 20.60
CA ALA A 75 21.39 -19.17 20.50
C ALA A 75 21.65 -17.66 20.28
N GLY A 76 22.85 -17.16 20.63
CA GLY A 76 23.26 -15.77 20.40
C GLY A 76 23.86 -15.48 19.01
N GLY A 77 23.76 -16.41 18.06
CA GLY A 77 24.29 -16.26 16.71
C GLY A 77 25.80 -16.45 16.61
N GLY A 78 26.31 -16.56 15.39
CA GLY A 78 27.71 -16.81 15.14
C GLY A 78 27.99 -17.03 13.67
N SER A 79 29.28 -17.05 13.32
CA SER A 79 29.69 -17.32 11.95
C SER A 79 30.38 -18.67 11.85
N LEU A 80 29.95 -19.50 10.91
CA LEU A 80 30.72 -20.62 10.39
C LEU A 80 31.49 -20.16 9.16
N PHE A 81 32.79 -20.43 9.12
CA PHE A 81 33.66 -20.12 8.00
C PHE A 81 34.17 -21.41 7.36
N PHE A 82 34.16 -21.43 6.04
CA PHE A 82 34.75 -22.48 5.23
C PHE A 82 35.77 -21.83 4.30
N ASP A 83 37.04 -22.13 4.54
CA ASP A 83 38.16 -21.69 3.71
C ASP A 83 38.56 -22.82 2.76
N PHE A 84 38.58 -22.53 1.45
CA PHE A 84 38.95 -23.49 0.43
C PHE A 84 40.41 -23.28 -0.01
N ASP A 85 41.17 -24.36 -0.17
CA ASP A 85 42.57 -24.32 -0.61
C ASP A 85 42.73 -23.79 -2.06
N ASP A 86 41.73 -24.07 -2.91
CA ASP A 86 41.58 -23.56 -4.27
C ASP A 86 40.17 -22.94 -4.40
N MET A 87 39.97 -21.88 -5.19
CA MET A 87 38.63 -21.30 -5.41
C MET A 87 37.64 -22.34 -5.94
N VAL A 88 36.40 -22.29 -5.47
CA VAL A 88 35.34 -23.24 -5.87
C VAL A 88 34.13 -22.50 -6.44
N ARG A 89 33.22 -23.25 -7.06
CA ARG A 89 31.84 -22.80 -7.28
C ARG A 89 30.95 -23.29 -6.14
N MET A 90 30.40 -22.40 -5.33
CA MET A 90 29.42 -22.75 -4.29
C MET A 90 28.07 -23.05 -4.92
N LYS A 91 27.47 -24.20 -4.65
CA LYS A 91 26.20 -24.64 -5.24
C LYS A 91 25.03 -24.40 -4.31
N GLY A 92 25.12 -24.77 -3.03
CA GLY A 92 24.03 -24.59 -2.08
C GLY A 92 24.35 -25.12 -0.70
N VAL A 93 23.52 -24.77 0.27
CA VAL A 93 23.61 -25.22 1.67
C VAL A 93 22.21 -25.51 2.22
N THR A 94 22.08 -26.55 3.03
CA THR A 94 20.84 -26.82 3.78
C THR A 94 20.93 -26.15 5.14
N PHE A 95 19.94 -25.35 5.47
CA PHE A 95 19.78 -24.72 6.77
C PHE A 95 18.71 -25.46 7.56
N LYS A 96 18.94 -25.60 8.85
CA LYS A 96 18.01 -26.16 9.81
C LYS A 96 17.77 -25.12 10.89
N ASP A 97 16.50 -24.81 11.06
CA ASP A 97 15.96 -24.08 12.20
C ASP A 97 16.70 -22.76 12.45
N ILE A 98 16.69 -21.93 11.39
CA ILE A 98 17.15 -20.53 11.49
C ILE A 98 16.12 -19.81 12.35
N GLU A 99 16.37 -19.81 13.65
CA GLU A 99 15.58 -19.10 14.63
C GLU A 99 16.06 -17.68 14.79
N GLU A 100 15.15 -16.81 15.20
CA GLU A 100 15.52 -15.45 15.51
C GLU A 100 14.58 -14.75 16.48
N THR A 101 15.18 -13.90 17.30
CA THR A 101 14.48 -12.96 18.17
C THR A 101 14.15 -11.61 17.51
N SER A 102 14.60 -11.32 16.27
CA SER A 102 14.55 -9.96 15.67
C SER A 102 14.04 -9.82 14.21
N GLY A 103 13.77 -10.89 13.45
CA GLY A 103 13.26 -10.84 12.05
C GLY A 103 14.28 -10.71 10.89
N GLU A 104 15.58 -10.49 11.15
CA GLU A 104 16.73 -10.41 10.24
C GLU A 104 17.39 -11.73 9.73
N GLY A 105 16.87 -12.93 9.96
CA GLY A 105 17.30 -14.18 9.27
C GLY A 105 18.80 -14.54 9.37
N THR A 106 19.33 -15.24 8.37
CA THR A 106 20.75 -15.64 8.27
C THR A 106 21.40 -15.05 7.02
N ARG A 107 22.61 -14.51 7.15
CA ARG A 107 23.38 -13.99 6.00
C ARG A 107 24.44 -14.96 5.55
N VAL A 108 24.57 -15.09 4.23
CA VAL A 108 25.53 -15.98 3.60
C VAL A 108 26.44 -15.16 2.69
N ILE A 109 27.72 -15.08 3.04
CA ILE A 109 28.67 -14.16 2.42
C ILE A 109 29.79 -14.95 1.75
N PHE A 110 30.06 -14.60 0.49
CA PHE A 110 31.03 -15.26 -0.37
C PHE A 110 32.17 -14.31 -0.68
N TYR A 111 33.41 -14.77 -0.51
CA TYR A 111 34.62 -13.97 -0.70
C TYR A 111 35.52 -14.55 -1.78
N ASP A 112 36.22 -13.68 -2.51
CA ASP A 112 37.25 -14.06 -3.48
C ASP A 112 38.61 -14.29 -2.82
N ASP A 113 39.62 -14.71 -3.58
CA ASP A 113 41.00 -14.94 -3.08
C ASP A 113 41.68 -13.68 -2.49
N ASN A 114 41.15 -12.48 -2.77
CA ASN A 114 41.67 -11.22 -2.22
C ASN A 114 41.00 -10.86 -0.88
N GLY A 115 39.95 -11.59 -0.49
CA GLY A 115 39.11 -11.31 0.67
C GLY A 115 38.04 -10.25 0.40
N ASP A 116 37.78 -9.93 -0.86
CA ASP A 116 36.70 -9.03 -1.26
C ASP A 116 35.38 -9.82 -1.35
N VAL A 117 34.26 -9.19 -0.97
CA VAL A 117 32.93 -9.82 -1.05
C VAL A 117 32.51 -9.93 -2.52
N ILE A 118 32.24 -11.16 -2.96
CA ILE A 118 31.67 -11.47 -4.28
C ILE A 118 30.15 -11.27 -4.24
N GLN A 119 29.49 -11.85 -3.24
CA GLN A 119 28.05 -11.78 -3.05
C GLN A 119 27.68 -11.95 -1.58
N ASN A 120 26.54 -11.37 -1.21
CA ASN A 120 25.92 -11.52 0.10
C ASN A 120 24.45 -11.91 -0.13
N HIS A 121 24.01 -13.02 0.44
CA HIS A 121 22.67 -13.57 0.26
C HIS A 121 21.96 -13.65 1.60
N TYR A 122 20.71 -13.19 1.62
CA TYR A 122 19.85 -13.22 2.79
C TYR A 122 18.97 -14.47 2.78
N VAL A 123 18.98 -15.24 3.86
CA VAL A 123 18.12 -16.41 4.06
C VAL A 123 17.11 -16.07 5.15
N GLN A 124 15.83 -16.03 4.78
CA GLN A 124 14.74 -15.75 5.72
C GLN A 124 14.76 -16.74 6.90
N PRO A 125 14.26 -16.35 8.10
CA PRO A 125 14.04 -17.31 9.18
C PRO A 125 13.21 -18.53 8.74
N THR A 126 13.36 -19.62 9.47
CA THR A 126 12.48 -20.80 9.36
C THR A 126 11.74 -20.96 10.68
N GLY A 127 10.46 -21.33 10.66
CA GLY A 127 9.77 -21.65 11.93
C GLY A 127 10.36 -22.88 12.61
N ASP A 128 10.10 -23.05 13.91
CA ASP A 128 10.68 -24.09 14.77
C ASP A 128 10.72 -25.48 14.10
N GLY A 129 11.92 -26.03 13.96
CA GLY A 129 12.19 -27.30 13.30
C GLY A 129 12.13 -27.26 11.77
N GLY A 130 12.07 -26.08 11.16
CA GLY A 130 12.04 -25.89 9.71
C GLY A 130 13.36 -26.22 9.03
N GLU A 131 13.31 -26.79 7.83
CA GLU A 131 14.49 -27.09 7.01
C GLU A 131 14.37 -26.36 5.68
N ARG A 132 15.45 -25.71 5.22
CA ARG A 132 15.47 -25.02 3.93
C ARG A 132 16.79 -25.23 3.20
N PHE A 133 16.73 -25.77 1.99
CA PHE A 133 17.86 -25.76 1.07
C PHE A 133 17.90 -24.44 0.30
N VAL A 134 19.07 -23.80 0.26
CA VAL A 134 19.29 -22.56 -0.49
C VAL A 134 20.37 -22.80 -1.53
N GLN A 135 20.05 -22.51 -2.79
CA GLN A 135 20.95 -22.63 -3.93
C GLN A 135 21.58 -21.27 -4.25
N PHE A 136 22.90 -21.26 -4.48
CA PHE A 136 23.68 -20.03 -4.71
C PHE A 136 24.33 -19.96 -6.10
N ASN A 137 24.96 -21.06 -6.55
CA ASN A 137 25.70 -21.14 -7.83
C ASN A 137 26.77 -20.04 -8.06
N ILE A 138 27.60 -19.76 -7.06
CA ILE A 138 28.56 -18.64 -7.07
C ILE A 138 29.97 -19.12 -7.38
N ASP A 139 30.59 -18.57 -8.43
CA ASP A 139 31.97 -18.87 -8.82
C ASP A 139 33.03 -18.09 -8.06
N GLY A 140 34.25 -18.64 -8.03
CA GLY A 140 35.43 -17.92 -7.56
C GLY A 140 35.49 -17.74 -6.05
N VAL A 141 34.76 -18.58 -5.30
CA VAL A 141 34.67 -18.48 -3.85
C VAL A 141 35.91 -19.11 -3.23
N SER A 142 36.70 -18.30 -2.53
CA SER A 142 37.83 -18.74 -1.71
C SER A 142 37.41 -18.99 -0.26
N ARG A 143 36.40 -18.24 0.21
CA ARG A 143 35.85 -18.33 1.55
C ARG A 143 34.33 -18.14 1.54
N PHE A 144 33.67 -18.98 2.31
CA PHE A 144 32.23 -18.98 2.53
C PHE A 144 31.95 -18.75 4.03
N GLU A 145 31.17 -17.71 4.34
CA GLU A 145 30.70 -17.38 5.70
C GLU A 145 29.18 -17.58 5.79
N VAL A 146 28.74 -18.40 6.73
CA VAL A 146 27.35 -18.43 7.19
C VAL A 146 27.27 -17.70 8.51
N ARG A 147 26.57 -16.58 8.55
CA ARG A 147 26.36 -15.78 9.75
C ARG A 147 24.93 -15.94 10.24
N PHE A 148 24.78 -16.69 11.31
CA PHE A 148 23.55 -16.80 12.08
C PHE A 148 23.45 -15.60 13.02
N GLU A 149 22.28 -14.97 13.07
CA GLU A 149 21.97 -13.93 14.06
C GLU A 149 21.31 -14.52 15.34
N GLY A 150 20.85 -15.78 15.28
CA GLY A 150 20.28 -16.57 16.39
C GLY A 150 20.74 -18.03 16.37
N SER A 151 19.94 -18.94 16.96
CA SER A 151 20.12 -20.40 16.85
C SER A 151 19.98 -20.86 15.39
N GLY A 152 20.69 -21.92 15.05
CA GLY A 152 20.63 -22.51 13.73
C GLY A 152 21.79 -23.43 13.41
N ALA A 153 21.51 -24.34 12.48
CA ALA A 153 22.47 -25.31 12.02
C ALA A 153 22.48 -25.43 10.50
N ILE A 154 23.55 -25.99 9.95
CA ILE A 154 23.64 -26.32 8.53
C ILE A 154 24.03 -27.78 8.30
N ASP A 155 23.60 -28.31 7.16
CA ASP A 155 24.08 -29.56 6.60
C ASP A 155 24.21 -29.43 5.06
N ASN A 156 24.82 -30.42 4.44
CA ASN A 156 24.95 -30.52 2.99
C ASN A 156 25.53 -29.26 2.34
N VAL A 157 26.76 -28.87 2.70
CA VAL A 157 27.46 -27.80 1.99
C VAL A 157 27.95 -28.31 0.64
N ILE A 158 27.33 -27.86 -0.46
CA ILE A 158 27.57 -28.36 -1.82
C ILE A 158 28.41 -27.34 -2.60
N PHE A 159 29.52 -27.80 -3.19
CA PHE A 159 30.42 -26.98 -4.00
C PHE A 159 31.16 -27.80 -5.07
N ASP A 160 31.67 -27.15 -6.11
CA ASP A 160 32.36 -27.79 -7.24
C ASP A 160 33.84 -27.34 -7.35
N ASP A 161 34.76 -28.29 -7.20
CA ASP A 161 36.22 -28.06 -7.28
C ASP A 161 36.77 -27.86 -8.69
N ASP A 162 36.07 -28.31 -9.74
CA ASP A 162 36.63 -28.31 -11.11
C ASP A 162 36.27 -27.03 -11.89
N LYS A 163 35.52 -26.11 -11.27
CA LYS A 163 35.21 -24.78 -11.82
C LYS A 163 35.89 -23.62 -11.04
N PRO A 164 37.21 -23.66 -10.72
CA PRO A 164 37.94 -22.51 -10.17
C PRO A 164 38.13 -21.49 -11.29
N ALA A 165 37.52 -20.30 -11.15
CA ALA A 165 37.62 -19.13 -12.03
C ALA A 165 38.28 -19.38 -13.41
N GLY A 166 37.49 -19.74 -14.44
CA GLY A 166 38.04 -19.80 -15.80
C GLY A 166 37.32 -20.61 -16.89
N GLY A 167 36.20 -21.26 -16.60
CA GLY A 167 35.22 -21.67 -17.61
C GLY A 167 33.91 -21.02 -17.19
N GLY A 168 33.48 -19.96 -17.87
CA GLY A 168 32.14 -19.45 -17.65
C GLY A 168 31.17 -20.60 -17.89
N ASN A 169 30.10 -20.69 -17.09
CA ASN A 169 28.97 -21.54 -17.43
C ASN A 169 28.58 -21.21 -18.87
N ASP A 170 28.81 -22.12 -19.80
CA ASP A 170 28.19 -21.97 -21.10
C ASP A 170 26.70 -22.25 -20.86
N ALA A 171 25.85 -21.28 -21.18
CA ALA A 171 24.40 -21.49 -21.09
C ALA A 171 24.02 -22.71 -21.94
N PRO A 172 22.96 -23.44 -21.55
CA PRO A 172 22.41 -24.50 -22.37
C PRO A 172 22.01 -23.93 -23.75
N VAL A 173 21.86 -24.81 -24.72
CA VAL A 173 21.35 -24.47 -26.05
C VAL A 173 20.07 -25.27 -26.25
N ALA A 174 18.95 -24.56 -26.25
CA ALA A 174 17.65 -25.12 -26.56
C ALA A 174 17.46 -25.22 -28.08
N GLU A 175 16.98 -26.35 -28.58
CA GLU A 175 16.72 -26.57 -30.00
C GLU A 175 15.23 -26.81 -30.22
N ASP A 176 14.63 -26.12 -31.19
CA ASP A 176 13.18 -26.15 -31.39
C ASP A 176 12.62 -27.56 -31.67
N ASP A 177 11.47 -27.86 -31.07
CA ASP A 177 10.73 -29.11 -31.22
C ASP A 177 9.44 -28.96 -32.01
N VAL A 178 8.78 -30.09 -32.24
CA VAL A 178 7.47 -30.17 -32.89
C VAL A 178 6.52 -31.10 -32.14
N LEU A 179 5.25 -30.71 -32.06
CA LEU A 179 4.15 -31.53 -31.53
C LEU A 179 2.96 -31.44 -32.50
N GLU A 180 2.28 -32.56 -32.73
CA GLU A 180 1.06 -32.62 -33.54
C GLU A 180 -0.02 -33.34 -32.73
N ILE A 181 -1.14 -32.68 -32.52
CA ILE A 181 -2.31 -33.16 -31.78
C ILE A 181 -3.59 -32.80 -32.52
N ASP A 182 -4.70 -33.43 -32.14
CA ASP A 182 -6.03 -33.04 -32.59
C ASP A 182 -6.61 -32.07 -31.54
N GLU A 183 -7.48 -31.12 -31.94
CA GLU A 183 -8.14 -30.24 -30.98
C GLU A 183 -8.96 -31.03 -29.95
N ASP A 184 -9.24 -30.40 -28.80
CA ASP A 184 -9.84 -31.02 -27.61
C ASP A 184 -9.10 -32.24 -27.02
N THR A 185 -7.85 -32.45 -27.42
CA THR A 185 -7.00 -33.50 -26.88
C THR A 185 -5.69 -32.95 -26.36
N SER A 186 -5.12 -33.62 -25.36
CA SER A 186 -3.80 -33.26 -24.83
C SER A 186 -2.68 -34.05 -25.51
N GLY A 187 -1.53 -33.39 -25.67
CA GLY A 187 -0.31 -33.96 -26.26
C GLY A 187 0.90 -33.80 -25.36
N THR A 188 1.82 -34.76 -25.42
CA THR A 188 3.08 -34.73 -24.66
C THR A 188 4.28 -34.79 -25.59
N VAL A 189 5.31 -33.97 -25.31
CA VAL A 189 6.56 -33.88 -26.07
C VAL A 189 7.79 -33.90 -25.13
N ASP A 190 8.85 -34.58 -25.56
CA ASP A 190 10.15 -34.61 -24.88
C ASP A 190 11.07 -33.56 -25.51
N VAL A 191 11.22 -32.42 -24.83
CA VAL A 191 11.97 -31.25 -25.35
C VAL A 191 13.44 -31.26 -24.95
N LEU A 192 13.82 -32.02 -23.92
CA LEU A 192 15.24 -32.11 -23.51
C LEU A 192 16.04 -33.09 -24.38
N GLY A 193 15.38 -33.81 -25.29
CA GLY A 193 15.99 -34.86 -26.09
C GLY A 193 16.99 -34.37 -27.15
N ASN A 194 16.85 -33.12 -27.60
CA ASN A 194 17.67 -32.43 -28.60
C ASN A 194 18.48 -31.24 -28.02
N ASP A 195 18.09 -30.73 -26.86
CA ASP A 195 18.82 -29.70 -26.12
C ASP A 195 20.22 -30.16 -25.70
N SER A 196 21.16 -29.22 -25.59
CA SER A 196 22.55 -29.54 -25.28
C SER A 196 23.22 -28.52 -24.39
N ASP A 197 24.18 -28.99 -23.61
CA ASP A 197 25.05 -28.16 -22.80
C ASP A 197 26.51 -28.46 -23.15
N SER A 198 27.31 -27.40 -23.34
CA SER A 198 28.71 -27.55 -23.77
C SER A 198 29.63 -28.08 -22.67
N ASP A 199 29.27 -27.84 -21.42
CA ASP A 199 29.97 -28.34 -20.23
C ASP A 199 29.40 -29.71 -19.79
N GLY A 200 28.27 -30.12 -20.36
CA GLY A 200 27.60 -31.40 -20.14
C GLY A 200 26.74 -31.43 -18.89
N ASP A 201 26.27 -30.26 -18.45
CA ASP A 201 25.41 -30.09 -17.29
C ASP A 201 24.01 -30.71 -17.54
N THR A 202 23.33 -31.11 -16.45
CA THR A 202 22.01 -31.76 -16.55
C THR A 202 20.94 -30.71 -16.74
N LEU A 203 20.17 -30.86 -17.81
CA LEU A 203 19.14 -29.89 -18.19
C LEU A 203 17.81 -30.19 -17.50
N THR A 204 17.15 -29.14 -17.05
CA THR A 204 15.80 -29.18 -16.47
C THR A 204 14.95 -28.07 -17.05
N ILE A 205 13.63 -28.22 -17.02
CA ILE A 205 12.71 -27.18 -17.48
C ILE A 205 12.16 -26.48 -16.24
N THR A 206 12.28 -25.15 -16.20
CA THR A 206 11.85 -24.34 -15.05
C THR A 206 10.55 -23.59 -15.32
N MET A 207 10.29 -23.26 -16.58
CA MET A 207 9.06 -22.60 -17.02
C MET A 207 8.65 -23.12 -18.39
N ALA A 208 7.35 -23.21 -18.64
CA ALA A 208 6.78 -23.43 -19.96
C ALA A 208 5.40 -22.76 -20.04
N SER A 209 5.09 -22.13 -21.18
CA SER A 209 3.80 -21.49 -21.40
C SER A 209 3.37 -21.60 -22.87
N CYS A 210 2.07 -21.55 -23.10
CA CYS A 210 1.47 -21.51 -24.43
C CYS A 210 0.34 -20.46 -24.43
N PRO A 211 0.21 -19.62 -25.48
CA PRO A 211 -0.86 -18.60 -25.53
C PRO A 211 -2.29 -19.17 -25.63
N VAL A 212 -2.44 -20.44 -26.00
CA VAL A 212 -3.73 -21.05 -26.38
C VAL A 212 -3.98 -22.36 -25.64
N GLY A 213 -3.45 -22.49 -24.41
CA GLY A 213 -3.70 -23.66 -23.57
C GLY A 213 -2.75 -23.79 -22.38
N ASP A 214 -3.07 -24.72 -21.50
CA ASP A 214 -2.30 -25.01 -20.30
C ASP A 214 -1.13 -25.95 -20.61
N VAL A 215 0.06 -25.60 -20.11
CA VAL A 215 1.28 -26.41 -20.24
C VAL A 215 1.70 -26.94 -18.87
N ILE A 216 1.84 -28.26 -18.78
CA ILE A 216 2.32 -28.96 -17.58
C ILE A 216 3.76 -29.44 -17.84
N ILE A 217 4.67 -29.10 -16.94
CA ILE A 217 6.02 -29.69 -16.87
C ILE A 217 5.92 -30.98 -16.04
N ASN A 218 6.17 -32.13 -16.66
CA ASN A 218 6.12 -33.41 -15.99
C ASN A 218 7.42 -33.72 -15.21
N ASP A 219 7.32 -34.54 -14.17
CA ASP A 219 8.47 -35.00 -13.35
C ASP A 219 9.60 -35.65 -14.17
N ASP A 220 9.30 -36.16 -15.37
CA ASP A 220 10.27 -36.79 -16.27
C ASP A 220 10.92 -35.84 -17.29
N GLY A 221 10.62 -34.54 -17.22
CA GLY A 221 11.18 -33.50 -18.09
C GLY A 221 10.45 -33.33 -19.43
N THR A 222 9.29 -33.97 -19.62
CA THR A 222 8.43 -33.75 -20.78
C THR A 222 7.42 -32.62 -20.55
N LEU A 223 6.95 -31.99 -21.63
CA LEU A 223 5.88 -31.00 -21.59
C LEU A 223 4.57 -31.61 -22.07
N THR A 224 3.46 -31.33 -21.38
CA THR A 224 2.10 -31.69 -21.83
C THR A 224 1.27 -30.44 -22.05
N LEU A 225 0.77 -30.26 -23.28
CA LEU A 225 -0.15 -29.19 -23.64
C LEU A 225 -1.58 -29.74 -23.66
N THR A 226 -2.49 -29.01 -23.04
CA THR A 226 -3.93 -29.11 -23.28
C THR A 226 -4.36 -27.79 -23.93
N PRO A 227 -4.62 -27.75 -25.24
CA PRO A 227 -5.14 -26.55 -25.90
C PRO A 227 -6.45 -26.11 -25.24
N ASN A 228 -6.76 -24.82 -25.36
CA ASN A 228 -8.12 -24.33 -25.11
C ASN A 228 -9.09 -25.14 -25.97
N ALA A 229 -10.32 -25.32 -25.48
CA ALA A 229 -11.38 -25.94 -26.27
C ALA A 229 -11.48 -25.22 -27.63
N ASP A 230 -11.78 -25.99 -28.68
CA ASP A 230 -12.10 -25.45 -30.01
C ASP A 230 -10.94 -24.75 -30.74
N PHE A 231 -9.72 -24.80 -30.20
CA PHE A 231 -8.54 -24.23 -30.85
C PHE A 231 -7.92 -25.23 -31.84
N ASN A 232 -7.91 -24.87 -33.12
CA ASN A 232 -7.07 -25.47 -34.15
C ASN A 232 -6.14 -24.47 -34.82
N GLY A 233 -5.01 -24.96 -35.33
CA GLY A 233 -3.99 -24.15 -35.99
C GLY A 233 -2.60 -24.33 -35.42
N GLU A 234 -1.68 -23.46 -35.82
CA GLU A 234 -0.30 -23.47 -35.37
C GLU A 234 -0.17 -22.60 -34.11
N THR A 235 0.45 -23.13 -33.06
CA THR A 235 0.83 -22.38 -31.88
C THR A 235 2.24 -22.75 -31.43
N THR A 236 2.74 -22.07 -30.41
CA THR A 236 4.08 -22.29 -29.91
C THR A 236 4.08 -22.38 -28.39
N ILE A 237 4.67 -23.46 -27.87
CA ILE A 237 5.05 -23.52 -26.45
C ILE A 237 6.43 -22.88 -26.35
N THR A 238 6.58 -21.91 -25.46
CA THR A 238 7.91 -21.39 -25.09
C THR A 238 8.32 -22.03 -23.78
N TYR A 239 9.52 -22.59 -23.70
CA TYR A 239 10.05 -23.18 -22.47
C TYR A 239 11.45 -22.68 -22.17
N THR A 240 11.79 -22.66 -20.88
CA THR A 240 13.12 -22.28 -20.40
C THR A 240 13.84 -23.53 -19.91
N VAL A 241 14.97 -23.83 -20.54
CA VAL A 241 15.89 -24.87 -20.09
C VAL A 241 16.96 -24.24 -19.18
N ASP A 242 17.19 -24.87 -18.05
CA ASP A 242 18.14 -24.46 -17.02
C ASP A 242 19.16 -25.58 -16.79
N ASP A 243 20.43 -25.22 -16.75
CA ASP A 243 21.55 -26.14 -16.54
C ASP A 243 21.86 -26.43 -15.06
N GLY A 244 21.02 -25.94 -14.15
CA GLY A 244 21.17 -26.01 -12.70
C GLY A 244 22.28 -25.11 -12.16
N ASN A 245 22.93 -24.33 -13.02
CA ASN A 245 24.26 -23.78 -12.81
C ASN A 245 24.36 -22.28 -13.13
N GLY A 246 23.22 -21.64 -13.41
CA GLY A 246 23.05 -20.21 -13.68
C GLY A 246 22.98 -19.86 -15.17
N GLY A 247 23.00 -20.85 -16.05
CA GLY A 247 22.80 -20.69 -17.49
C GLY A 247 21.39 -21.14 -17.87
N THR A 248 20.68 -20.28 -18.57
CA THR A 248 19.37 -20.59 -19.14
C THR A 248 19.35 -20.29 -20.63
N ASP A 249 18.51 -21.01 -21.36
CA ASP A 249 18.16 -20.71 -22.73
C ASP A 249 16.67 -20.99 -22.96
N THR A 250 16.11 -20.37 -23.99
CA THR A 250 14.69 -20.50 -24.30
C THR A 250 14.52 -21.28 -25.60
N GLY A 251 13.78 -22.39 -25.54
CA GLY A 251 13.41 -23.18 -26.69
C GLY A 251 11.94 -23.00 -27.04
N THR A 252 11.58 -23.39 -28.27
CA THR A 252 10.19 -23.37 -28.71
C THR A 252 9.74 -24.74 -29.21
N VAL A 253 8.49 -25.12 -28.91
CA VAL A 253 7.82 -26.26 -29.54
C VAL A 253 6.80 -25.70 -30.51
N ASN A 254 6.99 -25.95 -31.82
CA ASN A 254 5.97 -25.65 -32.81
C ASN A 254 4.87 -26.72 -32.73
N VAL A 255 3.68 -26.32 -32.32
CA VAL A 255 2.53 -27.20 -32.14
C VAL A 255 1.56 -27.00 -33.28
N THR A 256 1.27 -28.07 -34.02
CA THR A 256 0.16 -28.11 -34.96
C THR A 256 -1.02 -28.80 -34.29
N VAL A 257 -2.10 -28.04 -34.06
CA VAL A 257 -3.39 -28.59 -33.59
C VAL A 257 -4.28 -28.79 -34.80
N ASN A 258 -4.59 -30.05 -35.11
CA ASN A 258 -5.42 -30.44 -36.24
C ASN A 258 -6.90 -30.18 -35.92
N PRO A 259 -7.65 -29.59 -36.87
CA PRO A 259 -9.09 -29.43 -36.70
C PRO A 259 -9.81 -30.79 -36.73
N VAL A 260 -10.86 -30.90 -35.93
CA VAL A 260 -11.79 -32.00 -35.76
C VAL A 260 -13.19 -31.40 -35.83
N ASN A 261 -13.94 -31.79 -36.86
CA ASN A 261 -15.28 -31.26 -37.08
C ASN A 261 -16.20 -31.35 -35.85
N ASP A 262 -16.72 -30.21 -35.43
CA ASP A 262 -17.68 -30.03 -34.35
C ASP A 262 -19.12 -30.00 -34.85
N ALA A 263 -20.07 -30.18 -33.92
CA ALA A 263 -21.47 -30.05 -34.26
C ALA A 263 -21.86 -28.57 -34.28
N PRO A 264 -22.80 -28.15 -35.14
CA PRO A 264 -23.33 -26.80 -35.07
C PRO A 264 -24.05 -26.58 -33.74
N GLU A 265 -24.12 -25.33 -33.29
CA GLU A 265 -24.93 -24.88 -32.16
C GLU A 265 -26.13 -24.09 -32.70
N ALA A 266 -27.32 -24.63 -32.48
CA ALA A 266 -28.56 -24.00 -32.94
C ALA A 266 -29.13 -23.08 -31.84
N ASN A 267 -29.28 -21.79 -32.14
CA ASN A 267 -29.80 -20.80 -31.20
C ASN A 267 -31.28 -20.53 -31.46
N ASP A 268 -32.05 -20.37 -30.38
CA ASP A 268 -33.49 -20.10 -30.52
C ASP A 268 -33.73 -18.73 -31.19
N ASP A 269 -34.66 -18.70 -32.14
CA ASP A 269 -35.05 -17.51 -32.90
C ASP A 269 -36.40 -16.95 -32.45
N THR A 270 -36.62 -15.69 -32.76
CA THR A 270 -37.95 -15.07 -32.71
C THR A 270 -38.29 -14.42 -34.05
N ALA A 271 -39.59 -14.37 -34.35
CA ALA A 271 -40.09 -13.61 -35.47
C ALA A 271 -41.52 -13.14 -35.17
N SER A 272 -42.03 -12.21 -35.95
CA SER A 272 -43.42 -11.82 -35.92
C SER A 272 -44.01 -11.81 -37.32
N THR A 273 -45.33 -12.02 -37.41
CA THR A 273 -46.07 -11.88 -38.66
C THR A 273 -47.52 -11.56 -38.37
N THR A 274 -48.31 -11.28 -39.41
CA THR A 274 -49.72 -10.93 -39.25
C THR A 274 -50.62 -11.88 -40.02
N GLY A 275 -51.59 -12.47 -39.31
CA GLY A 275 -52.53 -13.43 -39.89
C GLY A 275 -51.87 -14.54 -40.72
N THR A 276 -52.14 -14.57 -42.03
CA THR A 276 -51.60 -15.59 -42.96
C THR A 276 -50.50 -15.04 -43.88
N GLU A 277 -49.88 -13.92 -43.52
CA GLU A 277 -48.72 -13.42 -44.26
C GLU A 277 -47.53 -14.38 -44.08
N ALA A 278 -46.71 -14.48 -45.11
CA ALA A 278 -45.54 -15.34 -45.08
C ALA A 278 -44.37 -14.55 -44.50
N VAL A 279 -43.79 -15.04 -43.40
CA VAL A 279 -42.55 -14.50 -42.84
C VAL A 279 -41.39 -15.39 -43.26
N VAL A 280 -40.29 -14.78 -43.70
CA VAL A 280 -39.04 -15.45 -44.03
C VAL A 280 -38.10 -15.19 -42.86
N ILE A 281 -37.63 -16.25 -42.23
CA ILE A 281 -36.85 -16.21 -41.00
C ILE A 281 -35.46 -16.75 -41.32
N PRO A 282 -34.41 -15.94 -41.18
CA PRO A 282 -33.05 -16.38 -41.42
C PRO A 282 -32.48 -17.08 -40.19
N VAL A 283 -33.01 -18.27 -39.88
CA VAL A 283 -32.67 -19.04 -38.66
C VAL A 283 -31.20 -19.42 -38.53
N LEU A 284 -30.38 -19.26 -39.59
CA LEU A 284 -28.95 -19.58 -39.55
C LEU A 284 -28.09 -18.35 -39.20
N ASP A 285 -28.67 -17.16 -39.04
CA ASP A 285 -27.92 -15.92 -38.81
C ASP A 285 -27.34 -15.85 -37.38
N ASN A 286 -28.04 -16.44 -36.40
CA ASN A 286 -27.62 -16.57 -35.01
C ASN A 286 -27.04 -17.97 -34.67
N ASP A 287 -27.14 -18.94 -35.59
CA ASP A 287 -26.53 -20.24 -35.44
C ASP A 287 -25.03 -20.17 -35.70
N THR A 288 -24.27 -20.90 -34.89
CA THR A 288 -22.82 -20.90 -34.98
C THR A 288 -22.28 -22.30 -35.16
N ASP A 289 -21.10 -22.36 -35.74
CA ASP A 289 -20.34 -23.58 -35.88
C ASP A 289 -18.90 -23.24 -35.56
N VAL A 290 -18.31 -24.01 -34.66
CA VAL A 290 -16.95 -23.78 -34.16
C VAL A 290 -15.92 -23.79 -35.30
N ASP A 291 -16.11 -24.63 -36.32
CA ASP A 291 -15.23 -24.70 -37.50
C ASP A 291 -15.49 -23.58 -38.52
N GLY A 292 -16.54 -22.78 -38.32
CA GLY A 292 -17.01 -21.79 -39.29
C GLY A 292 -17.60 -22.43 -40.55
N ASP A 293 -18.09 -23.67 -40.44
CA ASP A 293 -18.67 -24.38 -41.56
C ASP A 293 -19.98 -23.72 -42.03
N THR A 294 -20.26 -23.80 -43.33
CA THR A 294 -21.49 -23.24 -43.87
C THR A 294 -22.68 -24.13 -43.50
N LEU A 295 -23.52 -23.62 -42.61
CA LEU A 295 -24.67 -24.33 -42.07
C LEU A 295 -25.85 -24.43 -43.05
N SER A 296 -26.70 -25.42 -42.80
CA SER A 296 -27.92 -25.65 -43.55
C SER A 296 -29.04 -26.21 -42.68
N VAL A 297 -30.28 -25.84 -42.98
CA VAL A 297 -31.45 -26.41 -42.29
C VAL A 297 -31.79 -27.79 -42.90
N ALA A 298 -31.65 -28.84 -42.09
CA ALA A 298 -31.90 -30.22 -42.47
C ALA A 298 -33.39 -30.61 -42.36
N ASP A 299 -34.09 -30.10 -41.35
CA ASP A 299 -35.53 -30.32 -41.14
C ASP A 299 -36.16 -29.12 -40.41
N ALA A 300 -37.46 -28.88 -40.62
CA ALA A 300 -38.19 -27.84 -39.93
C ALA A 300 -39.71 -28.11 -39.95
N SER A 301 -40.38 -27.93 -38.80
CA SER A 301 -41.81 -28.17 -38.69
C SER A 301 -42.49 -27.36 -37.57
N SER A 302 -43.79 -27.13 -37.72
CA SER A 302 -44.66 -26.51 -36.71
C SER A 302 -46.04 -27.14 -36.73
N ASP A 303 -46.72 -27.15 -35.58
CA ASP A 303 -48.10 -27.61 -35.45
C ASP A 303 -49.13 -26.49 -35.78
N ASP A 304 -48.70 -25.22 -35.82
CA ASP A 304 -49.56 -24.02 -35.91
C ASP A 304 -49.51 -23.32 -37.28
N GLY A 305 -48.79 -23.90 -38.24
CA GLY A 305 -48.71 -23.38 -39.60
C GLY A 305 -47.90 -24.26 -40.54
N THR A 306 -47.69 -23.77 -41.77
CA THR A 306 -46.86 -24.46 -42.76
C THR A 306 -45.47 -23.86 -42.80
N VAL A 307 -44.47 -24.72 -42.64
CA VAL A 307 -43.04 -24.37 -42.68
C VAL A 307 -42.43 -24.87 -44.00
N THR A 308 -41.64 -24.03 -44.68
CA THR A 308 -40.90 -24.38 -45.90
C THR A 308 -39.45 -23.96 -45.75
N ILE A 309 -38.52 -24.90 -45.89
CA ILE A 309 -37.08 -24.61 -45.96
C ILE A 309 -36.74 -24.08 -47.35
N ASN A 310 -36.07 -22.94 -47.45
CA ASN A 310 -35.66 -22.33 -48.70
C ASN A 310 -34.26 -22.77 -49.13
N ASP A 311 -33.94 -22.60 -50.41
CA ASP A 311 -32.65 -22.98 -50.99
C ASP A 311 -31.47 -22.14 -50.43
N ASP A 312 -31.76 -20.99 -49.79
CA ASP A 312 -30.80 -20.08 -49.18
C ASP A 312 -30.58 -20.30 -47.67
N GLY A 313 -31.21 -21.33 -47.08
CA GLY A 313 -31.08 -21.65 -45.66
C GLY A 313 -32.11 -20.99 -44.77
N THR A 314 -32.88 -20.02 -45.27
CA THR A 314 -33.98 -19.42 -44.51
C THR A 314 -35.18 -20.37 -44.41
N ILE A 315 -36.03 -20.13 -43.42
CA ILE A 315 -37.31 -20.82 -43.25
C ILE A 315 -38.45 -19.85 -43.57
N THR A 316 -39.40 -20.25 -44.41
CA THR A 316 -40.67 -19.52 -44.59
C THR A 316 -41.77 -20.16 -43.76
N PHE A 317 -42.37 -19.37 -42.88
CA PHE A 317 -43.54 -19.75 -42.09
C PHE A 317 -44.80 -19.02 -42.58
N VAL A 318 -45.91 -19.75 -42.62
CA VAL A 318 -47.26 -19.20 -42.85
C VAL A 318 -48.18 -19.82 -41.80
N ALA A 319 -48.75 -18.99 -40.92
CA ALA A 319 -49.66 -19.46 -39.88
C ALA A 319 -50.95 -20.05 -40.47
N ASP A 320 -51.57 -20.98 -39.73
CA ASP A 320 -52.88 -21.52 -40.08
C ASP A 320 -53.96 -20.42 -40.11
N ASP A 321 -54.91 -20.52 -41.04
CA ASP A 321 -55.98 -19.51 -41.21
C ASP A 321 -56.78 -19.28 -39.92
N GLY A 322 -56.67 -18.07 -39.36
CA GLY A 322 -57.32 -17.65 -38.13
C GLY A 322 -56.56 -17.97 -36.84
N PHE A 323 -55.31 -18.43 -36.93
CA PHE A 323 -54.38 -18.51 -35.80
C PHE A 323 -53.91 -17.10 -35.40
N THR A 324 -53.80 -16.87 -34.09
CA THR A 324 -53.30 -15.64 -33.46
C THR A 324 -52.63 -16.03 -32.15
N GLY A 325 -51.53 -15.37 -31.79
CA GLY A 325 -50.66 -15.76 -30.68
C GLY A 325 -49.39 -16.47 -31.16
N ASP A 326 -48.68 -17.12 -30.25
CA ASP A 326 -47.32 -17.60 -30.52
C ASP A 326 -47.33 -19.00 -31.14
N ALA A 327 -46.75 -19.14 -32.32
CA ALA A 327 -46.48 -20.41 -32.97
C ALA A 327 -45.04 -20.85 -32.71
N THR A 328 -44.82 -22.12 -32.40
CA THR A 328 -43.46 -22.68 -32.25
C THR A 328 -43.08 -23.48 -33.48
N ILE A 329 -41.92 -23.20 -34.05
CA ILE A 329 -41.25 -23.99 -35.08
C ILE A 329 -40.08 -24.72 -34.41
N THR A 330 -39.90 -26.01 -34.69
CA THR A 330 -38.66 -26.72 -34.36
C THR A 330 -37.91 -26.96 -35.65
N TYR A 331 -36.62 -26.64 -35.68
CA TYR A 331 -35.76 -26.86 -36.84
C TYR A 331 -34.47 -27.59 -36.43
N THR A 332 -33.81 -28.20 -37.41
CA THR A 332 -32.55 -28.93 -37.23
C THR A 332 -31.51 -28.34 -38.15
N VAL A 333 -30.42 -27.87 -37.56
CA VAL A 333 -29.24 -27.38 -38.27
C VAL A 333 -28.31 -28.55 -38.57
N SER A 334 -27.61 -28.47 -39.69
CA SER A 334 -26.59 -29.44 -40.08
C SER A 334 -25.41 -28.73 -40.72
N ASP A 335 -24.22 -29.16 -40.33
CA ASP A 335 -22.97 -28.86 -41.02
C ASP A 335 -22.87 -29.69 -42.34
N PRO A 336 -21.84 -29.45 -43.17
CA PRO A 336 -21.55 -30.23 -44.37
C PRO A 336 -21.15 -31.69 -44.14
N ASP A 337 -20.61 -32.03 -42.96
CA ASP A 337 -20.10 -33.37 -42.62
C ASP A 337 -21.16 -34.27 -41.92
N GLY A 338 -22.33 -33.72 -41.65
CA GLY A 338 -23.55 -34.36 -41.16
C GLY A 338 -23.73 -34.39 -39.64
N LEU A 339 -23.02 -33.57 -38.85
CA LEU A 339 -23.38 -33.32 -37.45
C LEU A 339 -24.51 -32.28 -37.38
N THR A 340 -25.31 -32.35 -36.32
CA THR A 340 -26.59 -31.64 -36.25
C THR A 340 -26.95 -31.22 -34.83
N ASP A 341 -27.67 -30.12 -34.71
CA ASP A 341 -28.31 -29.65 -33.48
C ASP A 341 -29.75 -29.14 -33.74
N GLU A 342 -30.56 -29.02 -32.69
CA GLU A 342 -31.98 -28.62 -32.78
C GLU A 342 -32.23 -27.27 -32.11
N GLY A 343 -32.74 -26.31 -32.88
CA GLY A 343 -33.20 -25.00 -32.40
C GLY A 343 -34.72 -24.84 -32.53
N SER A 344 -35.26 -23.78 -31.92
CA SER A 344 -36.67 -23.43 -32.03
C SER A 344 -36.89 -21.98 -32.45
N VAL A 345 -38.00 -21.71 -33.13
CA VAL A 345 -38.43 -20.35 -33.48
C VAL A 345 -39.77 -20.08 -32.82
N THR A 346 -39.88 -18.97 -32.10
CA THR A 346 -41.17 -18.45 -31.63
C THR A 346 -41.67 -17.36 -32.59
N VAL A 347 -42.80 -17.61 -33.25
CA VAL A 347 -43.43 -16.66 -34.18
C VAL A 347 -44.69 -16.06 -33.58
N THR A 348 -44.65 -14.77 -33.22
CA THR A 348 -45.81 -14.04 -32.72
C THR A 348 -46.71 -13.61 -33.88
N VAL A 349 -47.93 -14.16 -33.93
CA VAL A 349 -48.89 -13.86 -35.02
C VAL A 349 -49.87 -12.78 -34.57
N GLY A 350 -49.56 -11.54 -34.94
CA GLY A 350 -50.33 -10.33 -34.66
C GLY A 350 -51.55 -10.11 -35.56
N ASN A 351 -52.35 -9.10 -35.22
CA ASN A 351 -53.61 -8.74 -35.88
C ASN A 351 -53.39 -7.46 -36.73
N GLY A 352 -52.63 -7.58 -37.82
CA GLY A 352 -51.85 -6.49 -38.45
C GLY A 352 -52.54 -5.29 -39.12
N ASP A 353 -51.89 -4.12 -38.99
CA ASP A 353 -51.83 -3.03 -39.97
C ASP A 353 -50.35 -2.83 -40.40
N PRO A 354 -49.97 -3.03 -41.67
CA PRO A 354 -48.57 -3.11 -42.13
C PRO A 354 -47.94 -1.76 -42.55
N THR A 355 -48.44 -0.62 -42.05
CA THR A 355 -47.84 0.70 -42.36
C THR A 355 -46.94 1.24 -41.29
N ARG A 356 -47.13 0.84 -40.03
CA ARG A 356 -46.36 1.31 -38.89
C ARG A 356 -44.98 0.67 -38.84
N ASP A 357 -43.95 1.47 -38.61
CA ASP A 357 -42.56 1.02 -38.60
C ASP A 357 -41.90 1.05 -37.21
N GLY A 358 -42.63 1.51 -36.19
CA GLY A 358 -42.21 1.53 -34.79
C GLY A 358 -41.43 2.78 -34.37
N TYR A 359 -41.29 3.78 -35.26
CA TYR A 359 -40.69 5.07 -34.91
C TYR A 359 -41.75 6.17 -34.95
N VAL A 360 -41.76 7.06 -33.98
CA VAL A 360 -42.55 8.29 -34.00
C VAL A 360 -41.71 9.40 -34.62
N ASP A 361 -41.90 9.62 -35.92
CA ASP A 361 -41.17 10.62 -36.72
C ASP A 361 -41.85 12.00 -36.68
N GLY A 362 -41.08 12.99 -36.20
CA GLY A 362 -41.39 14.41 -36.30
C GLY A 362 -41.16 14.99 -37.70
N THR A 363 -41.12 16.32 -37.79
CA THR A 363 -40.94 17.04 -39.06
C THR A 363 -39.62 17.81 -39.12
N ALA A 364 -39.62 18.99 -39.72
CA ALA A 364 -38.44 19.84 -39.85
C ALA A 364 -38.77 21.26 -39.38
N GLY A 365 -39.69 21.35 -38.43
CA GLY A 365 -40.05 22.56 -37.75
C GLY A 365 -40.96 22.23 -36.59
N ASP A 366 -41.05 23.17 -35.66
CA ASP A 366 -41.58 23.04 -34.30
C ASP A 366 -42.81 22.09 -34.19
N ASP A 367 -42.57 20.91 -33.62
CA ASP A 367 -43.52 19.85 -33.36
C ASP A 367 -43.83 19.74 -31.85
N LEU A 368 -45.04 19.26 -31.56
CA LEU A 368 -45.43 18.83 -30.21
C LEU A 368 -45.74 17.35 -30.32
N ILE A 369 -44.77 16.53 -29.93
CA ILE A 369 -44.84 15.08 -29.98
C ILE A 369 -45.34 14.61 -28.60
N ASP A 370 -46.63 14.32 -28.52
CA ASP A 370 -47.31 13.76 -27.36
C ASP A 370 -48.19 12.58 -27.79
N THR A 371 -48.87 11.91 -26.85
CA THR A 371 -49.88 10.86 -27.12
C THR A 371 -51.01 11.24 -28.11
N ALA A 372 -51.13 12.52 -28.50
CA ALA A 372 -52.08 13.00 -29.50
C ALA A 372 -51.42 13.43 -30.83
N TYR A 373 -50.10 13.28 -30.96
CA TYR A 373 -49.34 13.57 -32.18
C TYR A 373 -49.85 12.72 -33.35
N THR A 374 -50.04 13.30 -34.52
CA THR A 374 -50.53 12.56 -35.71
C THR A 374 -49.78 12.97 -36.97
N GLY A 375 -48.60 13.57 -36.78
CA GLY A 375 -47.74 14.04 -37.86
C GLY A 375 -46.94 12.92 -38.51
N ASP A 376 -46.81 11.80 -37.79
CA ASP A 376 -46.09 10.61 -38.23
C ASP A 376 -46.56 10.10 -39.62
N PRO A 377 -45.65 9.87 -40.57
CA PRO A 377 -45.97 9.40 -41.92
C PRO A 377 -46.60 8.00 -41.99
N ASP A 378 -46.29 7.15 -41.03
CA ASP A 378 -46.54 5.71 -41.01
C ASP A 378 -47.65 5.32 -39.99
N GLY A 379 -48.00 6.27 -39.13
CA GLY A 379 -49.15 6.29 -38.21
C GLY A 379 -48.83 5.75 -36.81
N ASP A 380 -47.56 5.75 -36.45
CA ASP A 380 -47.00 5.43 -35.14
C ASP A 380 -47.32 6.56 -34.14
N MET A 381 -47.46 6.21 -32.86
CA MET A 381 -48.00 7.08 -31.81
C MET A 381 -47.40 6.71 -30.47
N ILE A 382 -47.13 7.72 -29.64
CA ILE A 382 -46.73 7.54 -28.25
C ILE A 382 -47.79 6.77 -27.41
N ASP A 383 -47.37 5.88 -26.51
CA ASP A 383 -48.14 5.10 -25.52
C ASP A 383 -49.37 4.35 -26.10
N ASN A 384 -49.27 3.80 -27.30
CA ASN A 384 -50.43 3.28 -28.03
C ASN A 384 -50.40 1.76 -28.29
N ASP A 385 -49.70 0.99 -27.45
CA ASP A 385 -49.57 -0.46 -27.53
C ASP A 385 -49.03 -0.91 -28.92
N ASP A 386 -48.09 -0.17 -29.51
CA ASP A 386 -47.50 -0.44 -30.83
C ASP A 386 -46.04 -0.91 -30.82
N ALA A 387 -45.71 -1.78 -29.85
CA ALA A 387 -44.54 -2.66 -29.85
C ALA A 387 -44.33 -3.41 -31.19
N ILE A 388 -43.68 -2.75 -32.15
CA ILE A 388 -43.39 -3.25 -33.49
C ILE A 388 -41.92 -3.64 -33.61
N LEU A 389 -41.04 -2.98 -32.85
CA LEU A 389 -39.62 -3.25 -32.83
C LEU A 389 -39.31 -4.49 -31.96
N PRO A 390 -38.36 -5.36 -32.38
CA PRO A 390 -37.99 -6.53 -31.59
C PRO A 390 -37.36 -6.11 -30.25
N GLY A 391 -37.99 -6.45 -29.13
CA GLY A 391 -37.46 -6.21 -27.78
C GLY A 391 -38.23 -5.16 -26.98
N ALA A 392 -38.92 -4.24 -27.64
CA ALA A 392 -39.73 -3.20 -27.02
C ALA A 392 -41.00 -3.79 -26.36
N GLU A 393 -41.33 -3.32 -25.16
CA GLU A 393 -42.63 -3.49 -24.52
C GLU A 393 -43.69 -2.59 -25.18
N SER A 394 -44.93 -2.62 -24.67
CA SER A 394 -46.08 -1.98 -25.32
C SER A 394 -46.04 -0.47 -25.37
N ASP A 395 -45.35 0.13 -24.40
CA ASP A 395 -45.32 1.57 -24.18
C ASP A 395 -43.91 2.14 -24.47
N ASP A 396 -42.87 1.31 -24.63
CA ASP A 396 -41.54 1.74 -25.11
C ASP A 396 -41.59 2.33 -26.54
N ASP A 397 -41.35 3.63 -26.65
CA ASP A 397 -41.41 4.41 -27.87
C ASP A 397 -40.01 4.84 -28.36
N TYR A 398 -39.87 4.92 -29.69
CA TYR A 398 -38.68 5.48 -30.34
C TYR A 398 -39.05 6.77 -31.07
N VAL A 399 -38.63 7.91 -30.52
CA VAL A 399 -38.97 9.24 -31.04
C VAL A 399 -37.79 9.84 -31.81
N ARG A 400 -38.07 10.37 -33.00
CA ARG A 400 -37.12 11.17 -33.78
C ARG A 400 -37.77 12.49 -34.17
N ALA A 401 -37.52 13.57 -33.44
CA ALA A 401 -38.26 14.81 -33.62
C ALA A 401 -37.83 15.59 -34.87
N GLY A 402 -36.52 15.71 -35.12
CA GLY A 402 -35.96 16.16 -36.38
C GLY A 402 -35.29 17.54 -36.29
N ASP A 403 -35.64 18.46 -37.21
CA ASP A 403 -35.18 19.86 -37.08
C ASP A 403 -36.34 20.70 -36.48
N GLY A 404 -36.03 21.77 -35.75
CA GLY A 404 -37.01 22.73 -35.20
C GLY A 404 -37.03 22.72 -33.67
N ASP A 405 -37.59 23.77 -33.06
CA ASP A 405 -37.76 23.82 -31.59
C ASP A 405 -38.92 22.90 -31.20
N ASP A 406 -38.63 21.66 -30.85
CA ASP A 406 -39.60 20.60 -30.62
C ASP A 406 -39.94 20.45 -29.13
N THR A 407 -41.11 19.89 -28.84
CA THR A 407 -41.52 19.52 -27.48
C THR A 407 -41.97 18.07 -27.49
N ILE A 408 -41.23 17.21 -26.80
CA ILE A 408 -41.41 15.77 -26.75
C ILE A 408 -41.86 15.38 -25.33
N LEU A 409 -42.95 14.61 -25.25
CA LEU A 409 -43.44 13.99 -24.02
C LEU A 409 -43.51 12.48 -24.28
N ALA A 410 -42.51 11.73 -23.81
CA ALA A 410 -42.28 10.35 -24.21
C ALA A 410 -43.24 9.37 -23.51
N GLY A 411 -43.51 9.52 -22.21
CA GLY A 411 -44.70 8.92 -21.58
C GLY A 411 -44.41 7.84 -20.56
N ASP A 412 -45.11 6.70 -20.65
CA ASP A 412 -44.86 5.52 -19.83
C ASP A 412 -44.01 4.55 -20.68
N GLY A 413 -42.98 3.89 -20.16
CA GLY A 413 -42.16 2.93 -20.90
C GLY A 413 -40.69 3.32 -20.94
N ASP A 414 -39.82 2.38 -21.36
CA ASP A 414 -38.39 2.67 -21.53
C ASP A 414 -38.18 3.29 -22.92
N ASP A 415 -38.15 4.62 -23.01
CA ASP A 415 -38.20 5.35 -24.27
C ASP A 415 -36.82 5.71 -24.83
N ILE A 416 -36.72 5.86 -26.15
CA ILE A 416 -35.55 6.42 -26.81
C ILE A 416 -35.94 7.69 -27.56
N VAL A 417 -35.36 8.82 -27.18
CA VAL A 417 -35.66 10.15 -27.75
C VAL A 417 -34.43 10.75 -28.42
N GLU A 418 -34.53 10.98 -29.73
CA GLU A 418 -33.61 11.82 -30.52
C GLU A 418 -34.32 13.13 -30.88
N ALA A 419 -34.01 14.23 -30.19
CA ALA A 419 -34.69 15.51 -30.41
C ALA A 419 -34.20 16.19 -31.71
N GLY A 420 -32.87 16.28 -31.90
CA GLY A 420 -32.26 16.69 -33.16
C GLY A 420 -31.74 18.11 -33.13
N TRP A 421 -32.07 18.94 -34.13
CA TRP A 421 -31.59 20.33 -34.18
C TRP A 421 -32.70 21.26 -33.71
N GLY A 422 -32.43 22.15 -32.78
CA GLY A 422 -33.42 23.07 -32.25
C GLY A 422 -33.19 23.31 -30.76
N SER A 423 -33.85 24.34 -30.23
CA SER A 423 -34.00 24.45 -28.77
C SER A 423 -35.15 23.57 -28.32
N ASP A 424 -34.85 22.34 -27.89
CA ASP A 424 -35.82 21.31 -27.64
C ASP A 424 -36.24 21.24 -26.16
N VAL A 425 -37.43 20.69 -25.93
CA VAL A 425 -37.94 20.38 -24.58
C VAL A 425 -38.35 18.92 -24.55
N VAL A 426 -37.68 18.11 -23.74
CA VAL A 426 -37.94 16.68 -23.59
C VAL A 426 -38.36 16.37 -22.15
N GLU A 427 -39.50 15.70 -22.00
CA GLU A 427 -39.90 15.00 -20.77
C GLU A 427 -39.91 13.49 -21.10
N GLY A 428 -39.04 12.69 -20.49
CA GLY A 428 -38.95 11.23 -20.65
C GLY A 428 -40.19 10.56 -20.09
N GLY A 429 -40.32 10.53 -18.76
CA GLY A 429 -41.57 10.17 -18.10
C GLY A 429 -41.38 9.09 -17.04
N GLU A 430 -41.93 7.90 -17.23
CA GLU A 430 -41.65 6.77 -16.35
C GLU A 430 -41.07 5.59 -17.13
N GLY A 431 -39.95 5.05 -16.69
CA GLY A 431 -39.17 4.03 -17.40
C GLY A 431 -37.71 4.43 -17.42
N ASP A 432 -36.83 3.53 -17.85
CA ASP A 432 -35.41 3.81 -18.00
C ASP A 432 -35.20 4.41 -19.41
N ASP A 433 -35.15 5.74 -19.51
CA ASP A 433 -35.17 6.47 -20.79
C ASP A 433 -33.77 6.78 -21.33
N MET A 434 -33.61 6.76 -22.66
CA MET A 434 -32.41 7.24 -23.35
C MET A 434 -32.72 8.50 -24.14
N ILE A 435 -32.21 9.64 -23.67
CA ILE A 435 -32.50 10.96 -24.24
C ILE A 435 -31.23 11.57 -24.82
N THR A 436 -31.30 11.96 -26.09
CA THR A 436 -30.24 12.71 -26.78
C THR A 436 -30.83 13.92 -27.47
N THR A 437 -30.43 15.10 -27.02
CA THR A 437 -30.79 16.38 -27.66
C THR A 437 -29.61 16.98 -28.43
N GLY A 438 -28.37 16.62 -28.04
CA GLY A 438 -27.16 17.03 -28.73
C GLY A 438 -27.08 16.55 -30.18
N ASN A 439 -26.47 17.37 -31.04
CA ASN A 439 -26.12 16.97 -32.40
C ASN A 439 -24.78 16.19 -32.40
N ASP A 440 -24.56 15.27 -33.35
CA ASP A 440 -23.35 14.41 -33.51
C ASP A 440 -21.98 15.16 -33.52
N ASP A 441 -21.89 16.47 -33.27
CA ASP A 441 -20.63 17.21 -33.08
C ASP A 441 -20.10 17.04 -31.65
N ILE A 442 -19.97 15.78 -31.22
CA ILE A 442 -19.21 15.32 -30.04
C ILE A 442 -17.69 15.52 -30.21
N ALA A 443 -17.26 16.40 -31.12
CA ALA A 443 -15.87 16.79 -31.12
C ALA A 443 -15.70 17.62 -29.86
N PRO A 444 -14.92 17.17 -28.84
CA PRO A 444 -14.58 18.04 -27.72
C PRO A 444 -14.07 19.32 -28.35
N ASP A 445 -14.78 20.44 -28.11
CA ASP A 445 -14.20 21.72 -28.41
C ASP A 445 -12.97 21.77 -27.52
N LEU A 446 -11.81 21.52 -28.12
CA LEU A 446 -10.54 21.79 -27.49
C LEU A 446 -10.48 23.31 -27.37
N GLY A 447 -11.18 23.82 -26.34
CA GLY A 447 -11.46 25.20 -25.98
C GLY A 447 -10.19 25.95 -25.59
N TYR A 448 -9.19 25.94 -26.47
CA TYR A 448 -8.07 26.86 -26.39
C TYR A 448 -8.59 28.27 -26.71
N PRO A 449 -8.46 29.25 -25.81
CA PRO A 449 -9.04 30.55 -26.04
C PRO A 449 -8.12 31.46 -26.86
N ASP A 450 -8.83 32.36 -27.53
CA ASP A 450 -8.43 33.59 -28.19
C ASP A 450 -6.94 33.74 -28.55
N SER A 451 -6.63 33.29 -29.77
CA SER A 451 -5.70 34.08 -30.54
C SER A 451 -6.32 34.45 -31.90
N ASP A 452 -6.52 35.76 -32.06
CA ASP A 452 -6.73 36.53 -33.30
C ASP A 452 -5.90 36.07 -34.55
N SER A 453 -5.05 35.05 -34.46
CA SER A 453 -4.20 34.58 -35.58
C SER A 453 -3.66 33.13 -35.56
N ASP A 454 -4.17 32.16 -34.80
CA ASP A 454 -3.67 30.77 -34.93
C ASP A 454 -4.20 30.07 -36.20
N SER A 455 -3.33 29.29 -36.83
CA SER A 455 -3.58 28.49 -38.02
C SER A 455 -4.10 27.08 -37.72
N LEU A 456 -4.38 26.78 -36.45
CA LEU A 456 -4.82 25.46 -35.97
C LEU A 456 -6.36 25.35 -35.84
N GLY A 457 -7.08 26.46 -35.62
CA GLY A 457 -8.52 26.57 -35.94
C GLY A 457 -9.50 26.03 -34.90
N PHE A 458 -9.35 26.44 -33.64
CA PHE A 458 -10.27 26.18 -32.53
C PHE A 458 -10.54 27.55 -31.88
N ASP A 459 -11.80 28.00 -31.90
CA ASP A 459 -12.30 29.33 -31.49
C ASP A 459 -13.50 29.02 -30.57
N PRO A 460 -13.62 29.60 -29.36
CA PRO A 460 -14.75 29.35 -28.45
C PRO A 460 -16.08 29.49 -29.17
N ASP A 461 -17.08 28.73 -28.74
CA ASP A 461 -18.36 28.74 -29.43
C ASP A 461 -18.89 30.19 -29.59
N GLU A 462 -19.21 30.53 -30.83
CA GLU A 462 -19.66 31.88 -31.18
C GLU A 462 -21.15 32.07 -30.80
N PHE A 463 -21.87 31.00 -30.45
CA PHE A 463 -23.34 30.97 -30.33
C PHE A 463 -23.90 30.07 -29.19
N PRO A 464 -23.51 30.27 -27.91
CA PRO A 464 -23.79 29.36 -26.77
C PRO A 464 -25.24 29.41 -26.26
N ASP A 465 -26.16 29.79 -27.13
CA ASP A 465 -27.57 30.06 -26.86
C ASP A 465 -28.45 29.70 -28.08
N ASN A 466 -27.91 29.04 -29.11
CA ASN A 466 -28.60 28.86 -30.38
C ASN A 466 -29.41 27.58 -30.52
N ASP A 467 -29.16 26.59 -29.66
CA ASP A 467 -29.84 25.29 -29.60
C ASP A 467 -30.03 24.84 -28.14
N ARG A 468 -30.27 25.80 -27.22
CA ARG A 468 -30.52 25.46 -25.81
C ARG A 468 -31.69 24.48 -25.63
N ASP A 469 -31.37 23.37 -24.99
CA ASP A 469 -32.27 22.30 -24.63
C ASP A 469 -32.73 22.38 -23.17
N SER A 470 -33.85 21.70 -22.91
CA SER A 470 -34.38 21.47 -21.58
C SER A 470 -34.84 20.02 -21.48
N VAL A 471 -34.17 19.24 -20.64
CA VAL A 471 -34.43 17.81 -20.46
C VAL A 471 -34.88 17.53 -19.03
N ASP A 472 -35.90 16.69 -18.88
CA ASP A 472 -36.39 16.09 -17.62
C ASP A 472 -36.51 14.59 -17.89
N GLY A 473 -35.60 13.78 -17.34
CA GLY A 473 -35.59 12.31 -17.52
C GLY A 473 -36.86 11.68 -16.95
N GLY A 474 -37.14 11.97 -15.68
CA GLY A 474 -38.40 11.64 -15.05
C GLY A 474 -38.22 10.58 -13.96
N ALA A 475 -38.67 9.36 -14.20
CA ALA A 475 -38.64 8.30 -13.20
C ALA A 475 -38.15 6.98 -13.80
N GLY A 476 -37.00 6.52 -13.35
CA GLY A 476 -36.29 5.37 -13.86
C GLY A 476 -34.80 5.71 -13.90
N ASN A 477 -33.99 4.80 -14.39
CA ASN A 477 -32.56 5.04 -14.53
C ASN A 477 -32.30 5.58 -15.94
N ASP A 478 -32.25 6.89 -16.07
CA ASP A 478 -32.21 7.58 -17.35
C ASP A 478 -30.78 7.80 -17.84
N THR A 479 -30.59 7.84 -19.15
CA THR A 479 -29.32 8.23 -19.80
C THR A 479 -29.57 9.46 -20.65
N ILE A 480 -28.98 10.59 -20.26
CA ILE A 480 -29.20 11.90 -20.86
C ILE A 480 -27.89 12.42 -21.43
N SER A 481 -27.91 12.88 -22.68
CA SER A 481 -26.79 13.58 -23.31
C SER A 481 -27.27 14.80 -24.08
N THR A 482 -26.65 15.94 -23.79
CA THR A 482 -26.96 17.23 -24.42
C THR A 482 -25.78 17.77 -25.23
N GLY A 483 -25.91 18.97 -25.78
CA GLY A 483 -25.15 19.43 -26.94
C GLY A 483 -24.01 20.38 -26.65
N ASP A 484 -23.85 21.35 -27.56
CA ASP A 484 -22.84 22.40 -27.52
C ASP A 484 -23.41 23.77 -27.12
N ASP A 485 -24.45 23.76 -26.29
CA ASP A 485 -25.19 24.94 -25.90
C ASP A 485 -25.47 24.90 -24.40
N ARG A 486 -25.65 26.07 -23.77
CA ARG A 486 -26.02 26.14 -22.35
C ARG A 486 -27.41 25.57 -22.11
N ASP A 487 -27.47 24.35 -21.61
CA ASP A 487 -28.64 23.50 -21.46
C ASP A 487 -29.17 23.50 -20.02
N THR A 488 -30.24 22.74 -19.80
CA THR A 488 -30.90 22.62 -18.48
C THR A 488 -31.42 21.21 -18.35
N ILE A 489 -30.83 20.44 -17.44
CA ILE A 489 -31.08 19.00 -17.32
C ILE A 489 -31.57 18.68 -15.91
N THR A 490 -32.58 17.83 -15.82
CA THR A 490 -33.03 17.18 -14.58
C THR A 490 -33.04 15.68 -14.83
N GLY A 491 -32.32 14.89 -14.02
CA GLY A 491 -32.38 13.42 -14.09
C GLY A 491 -33.75 12.94 -13.63
N GLY A 492 -34.05 13.11 -12.34
CA GLY A 492 -35.36 12.89 -11.78
C GLY A 492 -35.33 11.93 -10.60
N THR A 493 -35.83 10.72 -10.76
CA THR A 493 -35.72 9.67 -9.74
C THR A 493 -35.20 8.38 -10.35
N GLY A 494 -34.27 7.71 -9.69
CA GLY A 494 -33.55 6.55 -10.23
C GLY A 494 -32.09 6.91 -10.41
N ASP A 495 -31.26 5.92 -10.73
CA ASP A 495 -29.81 6.14 -10.84
C ASP A 495 -29.52 6.60 -12.28
N ASP A 496 -29.34 7.91 -12.46
CA ASP A 496 -29.26 8.55 -13.77
C ASP A 496 -27.81 8.71 -14.26
N VAL A 497 -27.62 8.74 -15.59
CA VAL A 497 -26.33 9.03 -16.23
C VAL A 497 -26.49 10.25 -17.12
N ILE A 498 -25.81 11.33 -16.77
CA ILE A 498 -25.95 12.65 -17.41
C ILE A 498 -24.61 13.13 -17.96
N ASP A 499 -24.60 13.52 -19.22
CA ASP A 499 -23.51 14.21 -19.91
C ASP A 499 -24.04 15.54 -20.47
N ALA A 500 -23.64 16.66 -19.85
CA ALA A 500 -24.18 17.98 -20.18
C ALA A 500 -23.52 18.60 -21.44
N GLY A 501 -22.29 18.21 -21.75
CA GLY A 501 -21.63 18.57 -23.00
C GLY A 501 -20.75 19.81 -22.89
N ILE A 502 -21.05 20.85 -23.68
CA ILE A 502 -20.23 22.06 -23.80
C ILE A 502 -21.08 23.29 -23.50
N ASP A 503 -20.43 24.29 -22.90
CA ASP A 503 -20.95 25.56 -22.36
C ASP A 503 -21.51 25.47 -20.94
N ASP A 504 -21.66 26.63 -20.30
CA ASP A 504 -22.13 26.72 -18.90
C ASP A 504 -23.53 26.09 -18.68
N ASP A 505 -23.58 24.85 -18.20
CA ASP A 505 -24.79 24.07 -18.03
C ASP A 505 -25.41 24.16 -16.63
N TRP A 506 -26.66 23.72 -16.55
CA TRP A 506 -27.33 23.52 -15.27
C TRP A 506 -27.88 22.10 -15.18
N VAL A 507 -27.38 21.35 -14.21
CA VAL A 507 -27.74 19.94 -13.99
C VAL A 507 -28.27 19.75 -12.56
N ASP A 508 -29.35 18.98 -12.43
CA ASP A 508 -29.92 18.50 -11.17
C ASP A 508 -30.18 16.99 -11.32
N GLY A 509 -29.34 16.14 -10.70
CA GLY A 509 -29.42 14.67 -10.78
C GLY A 509 -30.76 14.17 -10.23
N GLY A 510 -31.05 14.49 -8.96
CA GLY A 510 -32.36 14.29 -8.36
C GLY A 510 -32.34 13.31 -7.20
N ASP A 511 -33.19 12.29 -7.22
CA ASP A 511 -33.19 11.20 -6.22
C ASP A 511 -32.58 9.94 -6.86
N GLY A 512 -31.40 9.48 -6.45
CA GLY A 512 -30.72 8.33 -7.08
C GLY A 512 -29.24 8.32 -6.76
N ASP A 513 -28.55 7.24 -7.08
CA ASP A 513 -27.07 7.26 -7.11
C ASP A 513 -26.66 7.68 -8.54
N ASP A 514 -26.52 8.99 -8.78
CA ASP A 514 -26.39 9.56 -10.12
C ASP A 514 -24.93 9.67 -10.58
N ARG A 515 -24.69 9.58 -11.89
CA ARG A 515 -23.40 9.91 -12.53
C ARG A 515 -23.56 11.15 -13.40
N ILE A 516 -22.86 12.22 -13.05
CA ILE A 516 -22.95 13.51 -13.74
C ILE A 516 -21.58 13.89 -14.32
N VAL A 517 -21.58 14.32 -15.58
CA VAL A 517 -20.43 14.95 -16.25
C VAL A 517 -20.89 16.34 -16.71
N GLY A 518 -20.24 17.39 -16.20
CA GLY A 518 -20.48 18.77 -16.63
C GLY A 518 -19.90 19.01 -18.02
N GLY A 519 -18.64 18.65 -18.21
CA GLY A 519 -17.97 18.73 -19.49
C GLY A 519 -17.10 19.98 -19.59
N GLU A 520 -17.39 20.87 -20.53
CA GLU A 520 -16.64 22.12 -20.69
C GLU A 520 -17.56 23.32 -20.44
N GLY A 521 -17.17 24.27 -19.60
CA GLY A 521 -18.04 25.40 -19.27
C GLY A 521 -17.95 25.73 -17.80
N ASN A 522 -18.60 26.82 -17.36
CA ASN A 522 -18.75 27.07 -15.93
C ASN A 522 -20.11 26.54 -15.51
N ASP A 523 -20.12 25.28 -15.09
CA ASP A 523 -21.30 24.49 -14.87
C ASP A 523 -21.84 24.67 -13.46
N SER A 524 -23.12 24.37 -13.32
CA SER A 524 -23.81 24.35 -12.04
C SER A 524 -24.43 22.98 -11.85
N LEU A 525 -23.72 22.11 -11.14
CA LEU A 525 -24.06 20.72 -10.95
C LEU A 525 -24.61 20.50 -9.54
N LEU A 526 -25.73 19.79 -9.45
CA LEU A 526 -26.35 19.34 -8.20
C LEU A 526 -26.59 17.83 -8.30
N GLY A 527 -25.96 17.03 -7.43
CA GLY A 527 -26.19 15.58 -7.36
C GLY A 527 -27.60 15.29 -6.87
N GLY A 528 -27.89 15.68 -5.64
CA GLY A 528 -29.23 15.63 -5.08
C GLY A 528 -29.31 14.69 -3.88
N ALA A 529 -29.93 13.52 -4.04
CA ALA A 529 -30.13 12.58 -2.95
C ALA A 529 -29.81 11.15 -3.37
N GLY A 530 -28.78 10.58 -2.75
CA GLY A 530 -28.20 9.29 -3.05
C GLY A 530 -26.69 9.49 -3.14
N ASN A 531 -25.94 8.44 -3.46
CA ASN A 531 -24.49 8.52 -3.51
C ASN A 531 -24.07 8.86 -4.94
N ASP A 532 -23.80 10.13 -5.19
CA ASP A 532 -23.59 10.65 -6.53
C ASP A 532 -22.10 10.63 -6.92
N THR A 533 -21.80 10.44 -8.20
CA THR A 533 -20.46 10.63 -8.78
C THR A 533 -20.50 11.79 -9.76
N ILE A 534 -19.77 12.86 -9.47
CA ILE A 534 -19.79 14.10 -10.23
C ILE A 534 -18.40 14.42 -10.76
N TYR A 535 -18.28 14.54 -12.07
CA TYR A 535 -17.14 15.12 -12.76
C TYR A 535 -17.54 16.50 -13.23
N ALA A 536 -16.93 17.55 -12.70
CA ALA A 536 -17.24 18.90 -13.13
C ALA A 536 -16.73 19.11 -14.57
N GLY A 537 -15.48 18.70 -14.83
CA GLY A 537 -14.93 18.60 -16.17
C GLY A 537 -15.35 17.37 -17.01
N ASN A 538 -14.46 16.99 -17.95
CA ASN A 538 -14.67 15.93 -18.94
C ASN A 538 -14.73 14.50 -18.35
N ASP A 539 -15.48 13.60 -19.00
CA ASP A 539 -15.59 12.20 -18.59
C ASP A 539 -14.24 11.42 -18.70
N PRO A 540 -13.73 10.81 -17.61
CA PRO A 540 -12.49 10.03 -17.62
C PRO A 540 -12.55 8.76 -18.52
N ASP A 541 -13.73 8.17 -18.73
CA ASP A 541 -13.91 6.96 -19.55
C ASP A 541 -13.73 7.23 -21.05
N LEU A 542 -13.86 8.49 -21.49
CA LEU A 542 -13.58 8.89 -22.87
C LEU A 542 -12.09 8.92 -23.18
N GLY A 543 -11.21 8.84 -22.17
CA GLY A 543 -9.76 8.94 -22.32
C GLY A 543 -9.32 10.27 -22.96
N LEU A 544 -10.19 11.28 -22.86
CA LEU A 544 -9.98 12.66 -23.27
C LEU A 544 -9.40 13.52 -22.14
N ASP A 545 -9.32 12.95 -20.93
CA ASP A 545 -8.59 13.36 -19.74
C ASP A 545 -7.07 13.55 -19.99
N VAL A 546 -6.77 14.48 -20.88
CA VAL A 546 -5.44 15.03 -21.18
C VAL A 546 -5.49 16.55 -20.94
N LEU A 547 -6.57 17.02 -20.31
CA LEU A 547 -6.92 18.44 -20.19
C LEU A 547 -6.87 18.99 -18.76
N ASP A 548 -6.58 18.16 -17.74
CA ASP A 548 -5.98 18.61 -16.48
C ASP A 548 -4.63 19.31 -16.77
N ILE A 549 -4.71 20.57 -17.19
CA ILE A 549 -3.59 21.36 -17.71
C ILE A 549 -3.28 22.40 -16.66
N PRO A 550 -2.13 22.28 -15.98
CA PRO A 550 -1.71 23.31 -15.06
C PRO A 550 -1.57 24.67 -15.74
N ASP A 551 -1.95 25.70 -15.00
CA ASP A 551 -1.84 27.12 -15.36
C ASP A 551 -0.36 27.55 -15.55
N ASP A 552 0.56 26.73 -15.04
CA ASP A 552 2.01 26.90 -15.17
C ASP A 552 2.61 26.15 -16.37
N MET A 553 3.61 26.78 -17.00
CA MET A 553 4.32 26.22 -18.15
C MET A 553 5.10 24.93 -17.83
N ASP A 554 4.61 23.77 -18.24
CA ASP A 554 5.36 22.52 -18.34
C ASP A 554 6.02 22.34 -19.73
N PRO A 555 7.37 22.38 -19.83
CA PRO A 555 8.07 22.13 -21.08
C PRO A 555 7.87 20.73 -21.68
N SER A 556 7.34 19.79 -20.90
CA SER A 556 7.08 18.39 -21.27
C SER A 556 5.69 18.20 -21.87
N ASN A 557 4.70 18.99 -21.42
CA ASN A 557 3.36 19.06 -21.96
C ASN A 557 3.19 20.25 -22.93
N PRO A 558 3.04 20.04 -24.25
CA PRO A 558 2.88 21.12 -25.22
C PRO A 558 1.58 21.93 -25.07
N PHE A 559 0.68 21.47 -24.18
CA PHE A 559 -0.63 22.03 -23.92
C PHE A 559 -0.63 23.03 -22.76
N THR A 560 0.38 23.02 -21.89
CA THR A 560 0.60 24.04 -20.85
C THR A 560 1.24 25.34 -21.40
N PRO A 561 1.10 26.48 -20.71
CA PRO A 561 0.17 26.66 -19.58
C PRO A 561 -1.25 26.59 -20.10
N ASP A 562 -2.20 26.35 -19.20
CA ASP A 562 -3.57 26.66 -19.56
C ASP A 562 -3.66 28.13 -20.05
N ARG A 563 -4.45 28.31 -21.09
CA ARG A 563 -4.60 29.56 -21.80
C ARG A 563 -5.88 30.27 -21.40
N ASN A 564 -6.84 29.58 -20.78
CA ASN A 564 -8.12 30.10 -20.34
C ASN A 564 -8.44 29.72 -18.89
N PRO A 565 -7.78 30.29 -17.88
CA PRO A 565 -7.86 29.77 -16.51
C PRO A 565 -9.18 30.13 -15.78
N THR A 566 -10.30 30.18 -16.51
CA THR A 566 -11.61 30.69 -16.11
C THR A 566 -12.76 30.13 -16.99
N ASN A 567 -12.57 29.05 -17.75
CA ASN A 567 -13.66 28.46 -18.56
C ASN A 567 -14.21 27.14 -18.04
N GLY A 568 -13.66 26.62 -16.96
CA GLY A 568 -14.11 25.46 -16.19
C GLY A 568 -14.38 25.81 -14.72
N MET A 569 -14.67 27.07 -14.34
CA MET A 569 -14.92 27.39 -12.93
C MET A 569 -16.31 26.93 -12.51
N ASP A 570 -16.39 25.71 -12.04
CA ASP A 570 -17.62 25.00 -11.77
C ASP A 570 -18.17 25.27 -10.36
N THR A 571 -19.46 25.00 -10.23
CA THR A 571 -20.16 25.04 -8.94
C THR A 571 -20.86 23.70 -8.74
N VAL A 572 -20.33 22.90 -7.82
CA VAL A 572 -20.83 21.56 -7.52
C VAL A 572 -21.41 21.50 -6.09
N ASP A 573 -22.52 20.79 -5.94
CA ASP A 573 -23.15 20.45 -4.66
C ASP A 573 -23.61 18.98 -4.74
N GLY A 574 -22.93 18.06 -4.06
CA GLY A 574 -23.26 16.62 -4.03
C GLY A 574 -24.65 16.39 -3.44
N GLY A 575 -24.93 17.05 -2.32
CA GLY A 575 -26.27 17.10 -1.73
C GLY A 575 -26.39 16.18 -0.52
N SER A 576 -26.99 15.01 -0.65
CA SER A 576 -27.12 14.08 0.46
C SER A 576 -26.87 12.63 0.05
N GLY A 577 -25.95 11.98 0.74
CA GLY A 577 -25.40 10.68 0.39
C GLY A 577 -23.90 10.74 0.61
N ASP A 578 -23.22 9.63 0.38
CA ASP A 578 -21.76 9.62 0.41
C ASP A 578 -21.30 9.88 -1.04
N ASP A 579 -20.98 11.13 -1.36
CA ASP A 579 -20.78 11.61 -2.74
C ASP A 579 -19.29 11.59 -3.15
N GLU A 580 -19.02 11.46 -4.45
CA GLU A 580 -17.67 11.47 -5.05
C GLU A 580 -17.58 12.60 -6.09
N ILE A 581 -16.75 13.62 -5.83
CA ILE A 581 -16.71 14.87 -6.62
C ILE A 581 -15.29 15.15 -7.11
N TYR A 582 -15.15 15.48 -8.40
CA TYR A 582 -13.89 15.84 -9.06
C TYR A 582 -14.00 17.22 -9.73
N GLY A 583 -13.14 18.16 -9.35
CA GLY A 583 -13.12 19.55 -9.85
C GLY A 583 -12.61 19.68 -11.30
N ALA A 584 -11.42 19.13 -11.56
CA ALA A 584 -10.72 19.11 -12.86
C ALA A 584 -9.78 20.31 -13.01
N ASP A 585 -9.85 21.06 -14.11
CA ASP A 585 -9.04 22.26 -14.31
C ASP A 585 -9.87 23.53 -14.06
N ASP A 586 -9.22 24.55 -13.49
CA ASP A 586 -9.75 25.84 -13.03
C ASP A 586 -10.26 25.88 -11.58
N ALA A 587 -10.37 27.12 -11.07
CA ALA A 587 -10.73 27.39 -9.68
C ALA A 587 -12.23 27.17 -9.39
N ASP A 588 -12.54 26.06 -8.75
CA ASP A 588 -13.89 25.55 -8.51
C ASP A 588 -14.49 25.91 -7.16
N PHE A 589 -15.80 25.71 -7.07
CA PHE A 589 -16.54 25.72 -5.81
C PHE A 589 -17.27 24.39 -5.58
N LEU A 590 -16.68 23.54 -4.74
CA LEU A 590 -17.10 22.16 -4.52
C LEU A 590 -17.71 21.99 -3.11
N ARG A 591 -18.87 21.34 -3.03
CA ARG A 591 -19.56 21.02 -1.76
C ARG A 591 -20.03 19.57 -1.76
N GLY A 592 -19.66 18.83 -0.72
CA GLY A 592 -20.13 17.46 -0.50
C GLY A 592 -21.59 17.46 -0.03
N GLY A 593 -21.83 17.93 1.20
CA GLY A 593 -23.17 18.22 1.67
C GLY A 593 -23.50 17.43 2.93
N SER A 594 -24.13 16.26 2.80
CA SER A 594 -24.37 15.41 3.96
C SER A 594 -24.16 13.95 3.68
N GLY A 595 -23.26 13.33 4.43
CA GLY A 595 -22.78 11.97 4.25
C GLY A 595 -21.27 11.99 4.31
N ASP A 596 -20.62 10.84 4.21
CA ASP A 596 -19.16 10.77 4.27
C ASP A 596 -18.62 10.97 2.83
N ASP A 597 -18.30 12.21 2.47
CA ASP A 597 -18.03 12.61 1.07
C ASP A 597 -16.53 12.50 0.70
N PHE A 598 -16.24 12.26 -0.58
CA PHE A 598 -14.91 12.39 -1.19
C PHE A 598 -14.91 13.52 -2.22
N ILE A 599 -14.01 14.48 -2.05
CA ILE A 599 -13.86 15.62 -2.97
C ILE A 599 -12.39 15.80 -3.32
N ASP A 600 -12.09 15.84 -4.62
CA ASP A 600 -10.76 16.13 -5.18
C ASP A 600 -10.85 17.38 -6.08
N GLY A 601 -10.22 18.47 -5.65
CA GLY A 601 -10.15 19.73 -6.41
C GLY A 601 -9.32 19.64 -7.68
N GLN A 602 -8.25 18.84 -7.63
CA GLN A 602 -7.30 18.61 -8.70
C GLN A 602 -6.39 19.81 -9.04
N ILE A 603 -6.80 20.77 -9.89
CA ILE A 603 -5.92 21.84 -10.39
C ILE A 603 -6.55 23.21 -10.22
N ASP A 604 -5.72 24.16 -9.78
CA ASP A 604 -5.99 25.57 -9.50
C ASP A 604 -6.57 25.84 -8.10
N ASP A 605 -6.79 27.14 -7.80
CA ASP A 605 -7.13 27.60 -6.45
C ASP A 605 -8.61 27.28 -6.08
N ASP A 606 -8.87 26.15 -5.44
CA ASP A 606 -10.22 25.65 -5.20
C ASP A 606 -10.83 26.10 -3.86
N ILE A 607 -12.16 26.05 -3.81
CA ILE A 607 -12.92 26.19 -2.57
C ILE A 607 -13.72 24.92 -2.31
N ILE A 608 -13.32 24.19 -1.28
CA ILE A 608 -13.89 22.88 -0.92
C ILE A 608 -14.57 22.94 0.45
N GLU A 609 -15.82 22.47 0.51
CA GLU A 609 -16.65 22.45 1.72
C GLU A 609 -17.32 21.07 1.93
N GLY A 610 -16.82 20.24 2.85
CA GLY A 610 -17.38 18.91 3.16
C GLY A 610 -18.78 18.96 3.81
N ASN A 611 -18.96 19.89 4.76
CA ASN A 611 -20.18 20.16 5.53
C ASN A 611 -20.48 19.21 6.69
N THR A 612 -21.10 18.04 6.45
CA THR A 612 -21.49 17.13 7.53
C THR A 612 -21.29 15.67 7.17
N GLY A 613 -20.64 14.93 8.05
CA GLY A 613 -20.18 13.56 7.79
C GLY A 613 -18.67 13.52 7.97
N ASN A 614 -18.05 12.36 7.83
CA ASN A 614 -16.59 12.24 7.93
C ASN A 614 -16.03 12.32 6.51
N ASP A 615 -15.62 13.51 6.12
CA ASP A 615 -15.30 13.82 4.73
C ASP A 615 -13.81 13.61 4.45
N THR A 616 -13.48 13.29 3.19
CA THR A 616 -12.11 13.27 2.67
C THR A 616 -11.98 14.33 1.58
N LEU A 617 -11.18 15.36 1.82
CA LEU A 617 -11.07 16.54 0.98
C LEU A 617 -9.63 16.73 0.53
N GLU A 618 -9.39 16.70 -0.77
CA GLU A 618 -8.09 16.85 -1.43
C GLU A 618 -8.10 18.14 -2.27
N GLY A 619 -7.18 19.07 -2.00
CA GLY A 619 -7.05 20.35 -2.71
C GLY A 619 -6.37 20.18 -4.07
N GLY A 620 -5.18 19.59 -4.07
CA GLY A 620 -4.45 19.28 -5.30
C GLY A 620 -3.37 20.32 -5.60
N GLN A 621 -3.35 20.88 -6.80
CA GLN A 621 -2.44 21.97 -7.16
C GLN A 621 -3.17 23.30 -6.99
N GLY A 622 -2.62 24.27 -6.26
CA GLY A 622 -3.26 25.59 -6.14
C GLY A 622 -3.14 26.14 -4.73
N ASP A 623 -3.48 27.41 -4.52
CA ASP A 623 -3.64 27.96 -3.17
C ASP A 623 -5.09 27.70 -2.71
N ASP A 624 -5.36 26.54 -2.11
CA ASP A 624 -6.71 26.03 -1.85
C ASP A 624 -7.35 26.54 -0.55
N SER A 625 -8.68 26.49 -0.50
CA SER A 625 -9.47 26.84 0.69
C SER A 625 -10.43 25.71 1.07
N ILE A 626 -10.00 24.86 2.00
CA ILE A 626 -10.70 23.64 2.39
C ILE A 626 -11.34 23.77 3.79
N SER A 627 -12.58 23.30 3.94
CA SER A 627 -13.31 23.24 5.21
C SER A 627 -14.05 21.92 5.39
N GLY A 628 -13.69 21.14 6.42
CA GLY A 628 -14.34 19.86 6.78
C GLY A 628 -15.77 20.06 7.25
N GLY A 629 -15.95 20.56 8.48
CA GLY A 629 -17.24 21.07 8.94
C GLY A 629 -17.75 20.39 10.20
N GLN A 630 -18.38 19.23 10.08
CA GLN A 630 -18.90 18.45 11.22
C GLN A 630 -18.69 16.96 10.93
N GLY A 631 -17.75 16.36 11.64
CA GLY A 631 -17.40 14.95 11.55
C GLY A 631 -15.91 14.80 11.78
N GLU A 632 -15.40 13.57 11.77
CA GLU A 632 -13.95 13.35 11.85
C GLU A 632 -13.36 13.45 10.44
N ASP A 633 -12.97 14.65 10.01
CA ASP A 633 -12.64 14.95 8.61
C ASP A 633 -11.15 14.74 8.31
N MET A 634 -10.82 14.40 7.05
CA MET A 634 -9.46 14.34 6.52
C MET A 634 -9.28 15.38 5.42
N LEU A 635 -8.41 16.38 5.65
CA LEU A 635 -8.15 17.48 4.75
C LEU A 635 -6.69 17.46 4.29
N TYR A 636 -6.47 17.50 2.98
CA TYR A 636 -5.15 17.53 2.34
C TYR A 636 -5.04 18.75 1.43
N GLY A 637 -4.09 19.65 1.68
CA GLY A 637 -3.80 20.81 0.82
C GLY A 637 -3.02 20.42 -0.43
N GLU A 638 -1.99 19.58 -0.25
CA GLU A 638 -1.10 19.11 -1.32
C GLU A 638 -0.09 20.15 -1.84
N GLU A 639 -0.21 20.67 -3.07
CA GLU A 639 0.76 21.60 -3.66
C GLU A 639 0.22 23.03 -3.68
N GLY A 640 0.77 23.93 -2.85
CA GLY A 640 0.43 25.35 -2.87
C GLY A 640 0.35 25.93 -1.47
N ASN A 641 -0.15 27.17 -1.32
CA ASN A 641 -0.27 27.81 0.00
C ASN A 641 -1.72 27.75 0.49
N ASP A 642 -2.04 26.70 1.22
CA ASP A 642 -3.41 26.30 1.45
C ASP A 642 -3.99 26.87 2.74
N THR A 643 -5.31 26.91 2.81
CA THR A 643 -6.06 27.26 4.02
C THR A 643 -7.02 26.15 4.39
N LEU A 644 -6.67 25.37 5.42
CA LEU A 644 -7.44 24.22 5.89
C LEU A 644 -8.14 24.54 7.23
N ARG A 645 -9.41 24.13 7.36
CA ARG A 645 -10.19 24.24 8.61
C ARG A 645 -10.96 22.97 8.93
N GLY A 646 -10.63 22.32 10.03
CA GLY A 646 -11.37 21.14 10.53
C GLY A 646 -12.76 21.52 11.05
N ASN A 647 -12.78 22.51 11.95
CA ASN A 647 -13.93 23.10 12.64
C ASN A 647 -14.37 22.39 13.92
N ARG A 648 -14.96 21.20 13.85
CA ARG A 648 -15.51 20.49 15.02
C ARG A 648 -15.25 19.02 14.85
N ASP A 649 -15.09 18.36 16.00
CA ASP A 649 -14.81 16.93 16.10
C ASP A 649 -13.32 16.65 15.77
N ASP A 650 -12.85 15.40 15.92
CA ASP A 650 -11.40 15.13 15.89
C ASP A 650 -10.92 15.05 14.42
N ASP A 651 -10.25 16.10 13.92
CA ASP A 651 -9.89 16.25 12.49
C ASP A 651 -8.41 15.94 12.18
N LEU A 652 -8.11 15.55 10.94
CA LEU A 652 -6.76 15.46 10.36
C LEU A 652 -6.59 16.52 9.27
N LEU A 653 -5.62 17.41 9.43
CA LEU A 653 -5.26 18.44 8.45
C LEU A 653 -3.79 18.24 8.05
N ASP A 654 -3.52 18.09 6.77
CA ASP A 654 -2.16 18.03 6.19
C ASP A 654 -2.00 19.12 5.12
N GLY A 655 -1.13 20.10 5.37
CA GLY A 655 -0.87 21.21 4.45
C GLY A 655 -0.17 20.77 3.17
N GLY A 656 0.74 19.80 3.25
CA GLY A 656 1.51 19.37 2.08
C GLY A 656 2.72 20.27 1.82
N ALA A 657 2.72 21.01 0.71
CA ALA A 657 3.88 21.74 0.21
C ALA A 657 3.53 23.19 -0.13
N GLY A 658 3.91 24.11 0.74
CA GLY A 658 3.86 25.56 0.58
C GLY A 658 3.76 26.23 1.94
N ASP A 659 3.48 27.54 1.98
CA ASP A 659 3.36 28.24 3.26
C ASP A 659 1.90 28.19 3.75
N ASP A 660 1.53 27.14 4.49
CA ASP A 660 0.12 26.79 4.74
C ASP A 660 -0.50 27.42 6.00
N VAL A 661 -1.84 27.45 6.05
CA VAL A 661 -2.61 27.92 7.20
C VAL A 661 -3.63 26.87 7.64
N LEU A 662 -3.37 26.23 8.79
CA LEU A 662 -4.21 25.17 9.35
C LEU A 662 -4.89 25.63 10.65
N ASP A 663 -6.21 25.43 10.77
CA ASP A 663 -7.00 25.69 11.99
C ASP A 663 -7.84 24.44 12.31
N GLY A 664 -7.43 23.67 13.33
CA GLY A 664 -8.14 22.45 13.77
C GLY A 664 -9.55 22.78 14.29
N GLY A 665 -9.59 23.74 15.22
CA GLY A 665 -10.82 24.39 15.65
C GLY A 665 -11.27 23.90 17.01
N GLY A 666 -11.85 22.71 17.10
CA GLY A 666 -12.26 22.17 18.38
C GLY A 666 -12.38 20.67 18.37
N GLU A 667 -12.26 20.11 19.57
CA GLU A 667 -11.98 18.70 19.79
C GLU A 667 -10.50 18.40 19.47
N ASN A 668 -10.04 17.14 19.42
CA ASN A 668 -8.60 16.84 19.39
C ASN A 668 -8.11 16.62 17.96
N ASP A 669 -7.37 17.60 17.46
CA ASP A 669 -6.99 17.64 16.05
C ASP A 669 -5.54 17.18 15.83
N THR A 670 -5.25 16.68 14.63
CA THR A 670 -3.89 16.45 14.14
C THR A 670 -3.61 17.38 12.97
N LEU A 671 -2.65 18.30 13.15
CA LEU A 671 -2.24 19.27 12.13
C LEU A 671 -0.81 18.97 11.70
N ILE A 672 -0.60 18.82 10.39
CA ILE A 672 0.70 18.55 9.77
C ILE A 672 1.00 19.70 8.80
N GLY A 673 2.04 20.48 9.07
CA GLY A 673 2.43 21.62 8.22
C GLY A 673 3.01 21.19 6.87
N GLY A 674 3.92 20.22 6.88
CA GLY A 674 4.55 19.73 5.64
C GLY A 674 5.82 20.50 5.26
N GLU A 675 5.99 20.85 3.98
CA GLU A 675 7.14 21.64 3.49
C GLU A 675 6.77 23.12 3.34
N GLY A 676 7.42 24.03 4.06
CA GLY A 676 7.20 25.47 3.91
C GLY A 676 7.13 26.20 5.25
N ASP A 677 6.91 27.51 5.24
CA ASP A 677 6.81 28.31 6.47
C ASP A 677 5.34 28.37 6.95
N ASP A 678 4.92 27.38 7.76
CA ASP A 678 3.50 27.15 8.03
C ASP A 678 2.93 27.91 9.24
N THR A 679 1.61 28.06 9.28
CA THR A 679 0.86 28.58 10.44
C THR A 679 -0.20 27.59 10.91
N LEU A 680 0.02 26.98 12.07
CA LEU A 680 -0.86 25.96 12.67
C LEU A 680 -1.54 26.49 13.93
N GLN A 681 -2.84 26.27 14.05
CA GLN A 681 -3.65 26.59 15.23
C GLN A 681 -4.49 25.37 15.65
N GLY A 682 -4.20 24.78 16.81
CA GLY A 682 -4.96 23.63 17.33
C GLY A 682 -6.39 24.02 17.72
N GLY A 683 -6.52 24.91 18.71
CA GLY A 683 -7.81 25.49 19.08
C GLY A 683 -8.28 25.05 20.46
N GLN A 684 -9.27 24.14 20.52
CA GLN A 684 -9.80 23.59 21.77
C GLN A 684 -9.65 22.08 21.79
N GLY A 685 -8.71 21.52 22.52
CA GLY A 685 -8.50 20.07 22.44
C GLY A 685 -7.19 19.67 23.08
N ASP A 686 -6.92 18.38 23.13
CA ASP A 686 -5.55 17.94 23.32
C ASP A 686 -4.96 17.70 21.91
N ASP A 687 -4.43 18.76 21.28
CA ASP A 687 -4.07 18.75 19.84
C ASP A 687 -2.64 18.24 19.57
N LEU A 688 -2.41 17.67 18.39
CA LEU A 688 -1.08 17.31 17.88
C LEU A 688 -0.71 18.24 16.71
N LEU A 689 0.33 19.06 16.90
CA LEU A 689 0.85 19.97 15.88
C LEU A 689 2.24 19.49 15.43
N ASP A 690 2.36 19.11 14.17
CA ASP A 690 3.58 18.73 13.49
C ASP A 690 4.03 19.86 12.56
N GLY A 691 5.12 20.55 12.92
CA GLY A 691 5.60 21.69 12.16
C GLY A 691 6.29 21.34 10.83
N GLY A 692 6.56 20.06 10.55
CA GLY A 692 7.16 19.70 9.26
C GLY A 692 8.53 20.32 9.01
N ALA A 693 8.72 21.02 7.89
CA ALA A 693 9.97 21.54 7.40
C ALA A 693 9.85 23.01 6.97
N GLY A 694 10.20 23.93 7.85
CA GLY A 694 10.43 25.32 7.49
C GLY A 694 10.61 26.17 8.72
N VAL A 695 10.05 27.37 8.70
CA VAL A 695 9.99 28.28 9.85
C VAL A 695 8.53 28.50 10.24
N ASP A 696 8.10 27.71 11.21
CA ASP A 696 6.67 27.53 11.45
C ASP A 696 6.18 28.38 12.63
N VAL A 697 4.89 28.72 12.60
CA VAL A 697 4.19 29.39 13.70
C VAL A 697 3.10 28.46 14.20
N MET A 698 3.28 27.93 15.41
CA MET A 698 2.35 26.97 16.00
C MET A 698 1.72 27.54 17.27
N THR A 699 0.38 27.49 17.35
CA THR A 699 -0.38 27.83 18.57
C THR A 699 -1.25 26.66 18.97
N GLY A 700 -1.03 26.09 20.16
CA GLY A 700 -1.83 24.98 20.70
C GLY A 700 -3.24 25.45 21.05
N GLY A 701 -3.35 26.33 22.06
CA GLY A 701 -4.58 27.04 22.36
C GLY A 701 -5.11 26.74 23.75
N ALA A 702 -6.05 25.82 23.84
CA ALA A 702 -6.68 25.43 25.10
C ALA A 702 -6.56 23.93 25.32
N ASP A 703 -6.30 23.55 26.58
CA ASP A 703 -6.10 22.17 27.02
C ASP A 703 -4.65 21.69 26.83
N GLN A 704 -4.35 20.45 26.42
CA GLN A 704 -2.98 19.91 26.46
C GLN A 704 -2.44 19.56 25.08
N ASP A 705 -1.60 20.44 24.54
CA ASP A 705 -1.17 20.34 23.16
C ASP A 705 0.25 19.73 23.06
N SER A 706 0.51 19.04 21.94
CA SER A 706 1.78 18.41 21.66
C SER A 706 2.39 18.96 20.37
N PHE A 707 3.59 19.50 20.46
CA PHE A 707 4.35 20.04 19.32
C PHE A 707 5.49 19.09 18.97
N VAL A 708 5.52 18.59 17.75
CA VAL A 708 6.52 17.63 17.24
C VAL A 708 7.18 18.14 15.95
N ASN A 709 8.29 17.50 15.57
CA ASN A 709 9.07 17.83 14.35
C ASN A 709 9.44 19.32 14.18
N VAL A 710 9.52 20.04 15.28
CA VAL A 710 9.91 21.45 15.31
C VAL A 710 11.38 21.65 14.92
N ASN A 711 11.69 22.79 14.31
CA ASN A 711 12.96 23.12 13.69
C ASN A 711 13.59 24.40 14.24
N ALA A 712 14.59 24.89 13.52
CA ALA A 712 15.38 26.06 13.88
C ALA A 712 14.82 27.31 13.20
N GLY A 713 13.87 27.96 13.86
CA GLY A 713 13.28 29.22 13.37
C GLY A 713 11.91 29.46 13.99
N ASP A 714 11.26 28.37 14.36
CA ASP A 714 9.85 28.30 14.70
C ASP A 714 9.50 29.15 15.93
N ASP A 715 8.22 29.53 15.99
CA ASP A 715 7.60 30.23 17.10
C ASP A 715 6.44 29.37 17.63
N VAL A 716 6.61 28.84 18.84
CA VAL A 716 5.64 27.93 19.47
C VAL A 716 4.97 28.62 20.66
N ASP A 717 3.64 28.65 20.68
CA ASP A 717 2.83 29.14 21.79
C ASP A 717 1.87 28.04 22.25
N GLY A 718 2.07 27.50 23.46
CA GLY A 718 1.14 26.50 24.02
C GLY A 718 -0.25 27.07 24.29
N GLY A 719 -0.33 28.37 24.58
CA GLY A 719 -1.55 28.98 25.08
C GLY A 719 -1.69 28.80 26.60
N SER A 720 -2.83 29.24 27.15
CA SER A 720 -3.00 29.24 28.62
C SER A 720 -4.45 29.00 29.04
N ALA A 721 -5.27 28.51 28.11
CA ALA A 721 -6.68 28.22 28.33
C ALA A 721 -6.85 26.74 28.69
N GLY A 722 -7.97 26.37 29.32
CA GLY A 722 -8.23 24.96 29.63
C GLY A 722 -7.33 24.35 30.72
N MET A 723 -7.04 23.05 30.60
CA MET A 723 -6.06 22.31 31.39
C MET A 723 -4.64 22.45 30.79
N ASP A 724 -4.02 23.60 31.03
CA ASP A 724 -2.66 23.97 30.61
C ASP A 724 -1.57 22.94 30.98
N PHE A 725 -1.19 22.06 30.04
CA PHE A 725 0.00 21.19 30.16
C PHE A 725 0.59 20.82 28.80
N ASP A 726 1.14 21.81 28.13
CA ASP A 726 1.63 21.71 26.76
C ASP A 726 3.02 21.08 26.69
N THR A 727 3.23 20.28 25.65
CA THR A 727 4.44 19.49 25.44
C THR A 727 5.17 19.91 24.17
N LEU A 728 6.37 20.46 24.32
CA LEU A 728 7.29 20.69 23.21
C LEU A 728 8.30 19.55 23.10
N ASP A 729 8.18 18.75 22.06
CA ASP A 729 9.08 17.63 21.79
C ASP A 729 10.23 18.02 20.87
N LEU A 730 11.45 17.98 21.41
CA LEU A 730 12.68 18.30 20.67
C LEU A 730 13.44 17.04 20.21
N ARG A 731 12.78 15.88 20.16
CA ARG A 731 13.36 14.67 19.54
C ARG A 731 13.53 14.93 18.05
N GLY A 732 14.71 14.59 17.51
CA GLY A 732 14.99 14.74 16.07
C GLY A 732 15.31 16.17 15.60
N SER A 733 14.89 17.23 16.30
CA SER A 733 15.03 18.63 15.86
C SER A 733 16.45 19.18 15.70
N ALA A 734 17.47 18.45 16.17
CA ALA A 734 18.85 18.88 15.98
C ALA A 734 19.30 18.65 14.52
N PRO A 735 19.94 19.64 13.86
CA PRO A 735 20.56 19.42 12.56
C PRO A 735 21.49 18.20 12.57
N GLU A 736 21.64 17.50 11.45
CA GLU A 736 22.46 16.28 11.36
C GLU A 736 23.89 16.51 11.91
N GLY A 737 24.29 15.72 12.92
CA GLY A 737 25.58 15.86 13.61
C GLY A 737 25.72 17.09 14.52
N GLY A 738 24.68 17.92 14.61
CA GLY A 738 24.58 19.14 15.41
C GLY A 738 24.18 18.92 16.88
N ARG A 739 23.74 20.00 17.52
CA ARG A 739 23.19 20.01 18.89
C ARG A 739 22.28 21.21 19.10
N PHE A 740 21.48 21.20 20.16
CA PHE A 740 20.75 22.38 20.64
C PHE A 740 21.06 22.73 22.11
N GLU A 741 20.73 23.96 22.52
CA GLU A 741 20.82 24.45 23.89
C GLU A 741 19.52 25.19 24.28
N ILE A 742 18.84 24.73 25.32
CA ILE A 742 17.57 25.32 25.81
C ILE A 742 17.87 26.41 26.85
N THR A 743 17.25 27.58 26.69
CA THR A 743 17.30 28.69 27.65
C THR A 743 15.90 29.13 28.04
N TYR A 744 15.53 28.91 29.30
CA TYR A 744 14.30 29.44 29.87
C TYR A 744 14.43 30.92 30.25
N THR A 745 13.44 31.72 29.89
CA THR A 745 13.39 33.17 30.13
C THR A 745 12.44 33.58 31.25
N SER A 746 11.52 32.70 31.64
CA SER A 746 10.59 32.89 32.76
C SER A 746 11.03 32.14 34.04
N ASP A 747 10.41 32.48 35.18
CA ASP A 747 10.74 31.88 36.48
C ASP A 747 10.05 30.50 36.69
N ASP A 748 8.88 30.31 36.09
CA ASP A 748 8.10 29.06 36.01
C ASP A 748 8.70 28.07 35.00
N ARG A 749 9.48 28.57 34.03
CA ARG A 749 10.12 27.82 32.93
C ARG A 749 9.16 27.41 31.82
N GLU A 750 8.09 28.17 31.66
CA GLU A 750 7.13 28.03 30.56
C GLU A 750 7.55 28.81 29.31
N ASP A 751 8.37 29.88 29.46
CA ASP A 751 8.90 30.64 28.34
C ASP A 751 10.38 30.37 28.11
N GLY A 752 10.81 30.34 26.86
CA GLY A 752 12.23 30.24 26.52
C GLY A 752 12.53 30.27 25.03
N PHE A 753 13.74 29.80 24.72
CA PHE A 753 14.18 29.57 23.35
C PHE A 753 15.17 28.41 23.30
N VAL A 754 15.29 27.81 22.12
CA VAL A 754 16.23 26.75 21.79
C VAL A 754 17.22 27.28 20.75
N ASP A 755 18.51 27.37 21.10
CA ASP A 755 19.56 27.72 20.14
C ASP A 755 20.11 26.44 19.50
N TYR A 756 20.05 26.34 18.16
CA TYR A 756 20.57 25.22 17.38
C TYR A 756 21.99 25.47 16.87
N PHE A 757 22.77 24.40 16.72
CA PHE A 757 24.14 24.46 16.23
C PHE A 757 24.43 23.30 15.28
N ASN A 758 25.08 23.60 14.15
CA ASN A 758 25.57 22.58 13.22
C ASN A 758 26.71 21.74 13.83
N GLU A 759 27.11 20.67 13.13
CA GLU A 759 28.24 19.79 13.52
C GLU A 759 29.54 20.58 13.82
N ASP A 760 29.81 21.64 13.05
CA ASP A 760 30.99 22.49 13.22
C ASP A 760 30.89 23.50 14.39
N GLY A 761 29.73 23.52 15.07
CA GLY A 761 29.39 24.39 16.17
C GLY A 761 28.99 25.81 15.77
N SER A 762 28.81 26.08 14.48
CA SER A 762 28.19 27.32 14.00
C SER A 762 26.70 27.38 14.40
N ASP A 763 26.19 28.60 14.56
CA ASP A 763 24.79 28.90 14.86
C ASP A 763 23.91 28.45 13.68
N ALA A 764 22.92 27.61 13.96
CA ALA A 764 22.02 27.02 12.97
C ALA A 764 20.61 27.65 13.02
N GLY A 765 20.34 28.56 13.97
CA GLY A 765 19.03 29.17 14.13
C GLY A 765 18.49 29.02 15.55
N ARG A 766 17.27 29.52 15.76
CA ARG A 766 16.63 29.56 17.07
C ARG A 766 15.14 29.34 16.94
N LEU A 767 14.61 28.43 17.75
CA LEU A 767 13.18 28.30 18.05
C LEU A 767 12.84 29.10 19.31
N ASN A 768 11.71 29.79 19.30
CA ASN A 768 11.16 30.43 20.49
C ASN A 768 9.95 29.63 20.97
N PHE A 769 9.76 29.57 22.29
CA PHE A 769 8.56 28.97 22.86
C PHE A 769 8.05 29.81 24.03
N VAL A 770 6.73 29.88 24.17
CA VAL A 770 6.02 30.54 25.27
C VAL A 770 4.90 29.63 25.78
N GLU A 771 4.62 29.75 27.08
CA GLU A 771 3.57 28.96 27.75
C GLU A 771 3.69 27.43 27.47
N ILE A 772 4.89 26.84 27.64
CA ILE A 772 5.11 25.38 27.50
C ILE A 772 5.53 24.75 28.84
N GLU A 773 4.69 23.90 29.43
CA GLU A 773 4.95 23.26 30.73
C GLU A 773 5.99 22.14 30.65
N ASN A 774 5.99 21.38 29.54
CA ASN A 774 6.81 20.20 29.37
C ASN A 774 7.63 20.23 28.07
N VAL A 775 8.85 20.75 28.15
CA VAL A 775 9.82 20.49 27.08
C VAL A 775 10.40 19.09 27.28
N ILE A 776 10.26 18.21 26.30
CA ILE A 776 10.88 16.87 26.25
C ILE A 776 12.21 16.97 25.48
N PRO A 777 13.35 17.12 26.19
CA PRO A 777 14.64 16.84 25.61
C PRO A 777 14.96 15.39 25.92
N CYS A 778 15.22 14.56 24.90
CA CYS A 778 15.44 13.13 25.08
C CYS A 778 16.52 12.81 26.14
N PHE A 779 16.23 11.77 26.94
CA PHE A 779 16.55 11.59 28.35
C PHE A 779 17.92 11.99 28.96
N THR A 780 17.96 12.41 30.26
CA THR A 780 18.69 13.63 30.70
C THR A 780 19.86 13.99 29.76
N PRO A 781 19.57 14.78 28.72
CA PRO A 781 20.43 14.83 27.57
C PRO A 781 21.82 15.26 27.97
N GLY A 782 22.81 14.50 27.49
CA GLY A 782 24.22 14.82 27.71
C GLY A 782 24.91 13.99 28.77
N THR A 783 24.26 12.97 29.33
CA THR A 783 24.97 11.89 30.01
C THR A 783 25.78 11.12 28.97
N LYS A 784 27.10 11.13 29.11
CA LYS A 784 28.00 10.50 28.15
C LYS A 784 28.40 9.10 28.59
N ILE A 785 28.15 8.10 27.76
CA ILE A 785 28.58 6.72 27.93
C ILE A 785 29.82 6.47 27.08
N ALA A 786 30.86 5.91 27.69
CA ALA A 786 32.06 5.56 26.94
C ALA A 786 31.80 4.37 26.02
N THR A 787 32.08 4.52 24.72
CA THR A 787 32.05 3.45 23.72
C THR A 787 33.46 3.20 23.15
N PRO A 788 33.71 2.09 22.43
CA PRO A 788 34.98 1.84 21.75
C PRO A 788 35.38 2.93 20.76
N ARG A 789 34.40 3.70 20.26
CA ARG A 789 34.60 4.79 19.28
C ARG A 789 34.69 6.18 19.94
N GLY A 790 34.44 6.29 21.24
CA GLY A 790 34.44 7.55 21.98
C GLY A 790 33.26 7.65 22.94
N GLU A 791 33.17 8.74 23.69
CA GLU A 791 32.00 8.99 24.54
C GLU A 791 30.79 9.37 23.68
N VAL A 792 29.74 8.56 23.71
CA VAL A 792 28.46 8.75 23.01
C VAL A 792 27.40 9.13 24.04
N ARG A 793 26.42 9.94 23.64
CA ARG A 793 25.31 10.36 24.50
C ARG A 793 24.37 9.18 24.75
N VAL A 794 23.87 9.03 25.97
CA VAL A 794 23.02 7.89 26.36
C VAL A 794 21.72 7.83 25.56
N GLU A 795 21.20 8.98 25.14
CA GLU A 795 20.01 9.13 24.29
C GLU A 795 20.24 8.73 22.82
N ALA A 796 21.51 8.64 22.37
CA ALA A 796 21.89 8.23 21.02
C ALA A 796 22.38 6.77 20.99
N LEU A 797 22.12 6.00 22.05
CA LEU A 797 22.47 4.60 22.14
C LEU A 797 21.26 3.75 21.78
N GLU A 798 21.45 2.86 20.82
CA GLU A 798 20.42 1.93 20.36
C GLU A 798 20.73 0.50 20.81
N VAL A 799 19.75 -0.39 20.70
CA VAL A 799 20.00 -1.83 20.83
C VAL A 799 21.00 -2.23 19.74
N GLY A 800 22.06 -2.96 20.10
CA GLY A 800 23.17 -3.27 19.20
C GLY A 800 24.41 -2.38 19.40
N ASP A 801 24.27 -1.22 20.05
CA ASP A 801 25.42 -0.35 20.31
C ASP A 801 26.38 -0.93 21.34
N ARG A 802 27.68 -0.69 21.12
CA ARG A 802 28.75 -1.25 21.95
C ARG A 802 29.26 -0.21 22.93
N VAL A 803 29.21 -0.51 24.22
CA VAL A 803 29.71 0.37 25.28
C VAL A 803 30.85 -0.27 26.06
N ILE A 804 31.71 0.57 26.65
CA ILE A 804 32.81 0.15 27.52
C ILE A 804 32.27 -0.08 28.93
N THR A 805 32.47 -1.29 29.41
CA THR A 805 32.11 -1.75 30.74
C THR A 805 33.34 -2.09 31.56
N ARG A 806 33.19 -2.03 32.87
CA ARG A 806 34.28 -2.25 33.83
C ARG A 806 34.64 -3.73 33.97
N ASP A 807 33.63 -4.59 33.91
CA ASP A 807 33.74 -5.98 34.35
C ASP A 807 34.01 -6.91 33.18
N ASN A 808 33.40 -6.67 32.01
CA ASN A 808 33.52 -7.54 30.83
C ASN A 808 34.00 -6.83 29.54
N GLY A 809 34.56 -5.63 29.65
CA GLY A 809 35.26 -4.97 28.55
C GLY A 809 34.34 -4.16 27.65
N ILE A 810 33.95 -4.68 26.48
CA ILE A 810 33.02 -3.99 25.57
C ILE A 810 31.78 -4.88 25.45
N GLN A 811 30.62 -4.34 25.76
CA GLN A 811 29.35 -5.07 25.74
C GLN A 811 28.35 -4.37 24.83
N THR A 812 27.45 -5.17 24.25
CA THR A 812 26.41 -4.70 23.35
C THR A 812 25.13 -4.46 24.14
N ILE A 813 24.50 -3.31 23.93
CA ILE A 813 23.20 -2.98 24.52
C ILE A 813 22.17 -3.92 23.92
N ARG A 814 21.35 -4.54 24.77
CA ARG A 814 20.31 -5.50 24.38
C ARG A 814 18.92 -4.94 24.48
N TRP A 815 18.77 -3.92 25.31
CA TRP A 815 17.50 -3.26 25.50
C TRP A 815 17.77 -1.85 25.97
N VAL A 816 16.98 -0.94 25.44
CA VAL A 816 16.90 0.45 25.86
C VAL A 816 15.43 0.72 26.15
N GLY A 817 15.15 1.30 27.32
CA GLY A 817 13.81 1.75 27.65
C GLY A 817 13.83 3.13 28.26
N ALA A 818 12.80 3.91 27.91
CA ALA A 818 12.57 5.27 28.36
C ALA A 818 11.28 5.33 29.16
N ARG A 819 11.36 5.86 30.37
CA ARG A 819 10.17 6.20 31.15
C ARG A 819 10.22 7.66 31.55
N GLU A 820 9.24 8.40 31.06
CA GLU A 820 8.95 9.74 31.55
C GLU A 820 8.18 9.68 32.88
N MET A 821 8.57 10.55 33.80
CA MET A 821 7.88 10.75 35.06
C MET A 821 7.64 12.23 35.31
N THR A 822 6.38 12.61 35.49
CA THR A 822 5.95 13.96 35.82
C THR A 822 6.16 14.28 37.30
N GLY A 823 6.17 15.57 37.64
CA GLY A 823 6.26 16.06 39.02
C GLY A 823 5.08 15.59 39.88
N ALA A 824 3.89 15.47 39.30
CA ALA A 824 2.71 14.92 39.97
C ALA A 824 2.85 13.42 40.29
N GLU A 825 3.48 12.65 39.39
CA GLU A 825 3.84 11.25 39.66
C GLU A 825 4.92 11.16 40.74
N PHE A 826 5.92 12.05 40.74
CA PHE A 826 6.91 12.12 41.82
C PHE A 826 6.33 12.51 43.18
N GLU A 827 5.27 13.31 43.23
CA GLU A 827 4.55 13.59 44.47
C GLU A 827 3.80 12.36 44.99
N LYS A 828 3.29 11.51 44.10
CA LYS A 828 2.64 10.22 44.44
C LYS A 828 3.67 9.13 44.77
N ALA A 829 4.82 9.15 44.10
CA ALA A 829 5.92 8.18 44.19
C ALA A 829 7.22 8.88 44.64
N ALA A 830 7.18 9.56 45.79
CA ALA A 830 8.31 10.37 46.29
C ALA A 830 9.62 9.58 46.51
N HIS A 831 9.57 8.25 46.54
CA HIS A 831 10.75 7.39 46.61
C HIS A 831 11.50 7.25 45.28
N LEU A 832 10.95 7.77 44.17
CA LEU A 832 11.55 7.79 42.84
C LEU A 832 12.19 9.15 42.48
N LYS A 833 12.10 10.17 43.34
CA LYS A 833 12.64 11.51 43.05
C LYS A 833 14.15 11.48 42.75
N PRO A 834 14.62 12.08 41.64
CA PRO A 834 16.01 11.93 41.20
C PRO A 834 17.03 12.49 42.20
N VAL A 835 18.23 11.92 42.16
CA VAL A 835 19.40 12.33 42.95
C VAL A 835 20.42 13.01 42.04
N LEU A 836 20.72 14.27 42.32
CA LEU A 836 21.79 15.02 41.67
C LEU A 836 23.12 14.73 42.37
N ILE A 837 24.11 14.28 41.61
CA ILE A 837 25.49 14.07 42.06
C ILE A 837 26.38 15.05 41.30
N ARG A 838 26.92 16.03 42.01
CA ARG A 838 27.80 17.04 41.40
C ARG A 838 29.19 16.48 41.11
N LYS A 839 29.82 17.04 40.09
CA LYS A 839 31.21 16.79 39.70
C LYS A 839 32.14 16.72 40.91
N GLY A 840 32.89 15.63 41.02
CA GLY A 840 33.88 15.40 42.07
C GLY A 840 33.33 14.97 43.44
N ALA A 841 32.01 14.86 43.61
CA ALA A 841 31.39 14.52 44.90
C ALA A 841 31.65 13.08 45.37
N LEU A 842 31.98 12.15 44.45
CA LEU A 842 32.25 10.73 44.75
C LEU A 842 33.71 10.46 45.14
N GLY A 843 34.58 11.47 45.05
CA GLY A 843 36.02 11.38 45.34
C GLY A 843 36.88 11.09 44.10
N ASN A 844 38.20 11.34 44.20
CA ASN A 844 39.15 11.23 43.06
C ASN A 844 38.75 12.00 41.79
N ALA A 845 38.02 13.12 41.93
CA ALA A 845 37.46 13.92 40.84
C ALA A 845 36.31 13.26 40.05
N LEU A 846 35.65 12.26 40.64
CA LEU A 846 34.46 11.59 40.10
C LEU A 846 33.15 12.13 40.71
N PRO A 847 32.03 12.20 39.96
CA PRO A 847 31.98 12.11 38.50
C PRO A 847 32.73 13.26 37.83
N GLU A 848 33.13 13.09 36.58
CA GLU A 848 33.85 14.14 35.84
C GLU A 848 32.92 15.28 35.40
N ARG A 849 31.61 15.04 35.41
CA ARG A 849 30.51 15.98 35.13
C ARG A 849 29.40 15.81 36.17
N ASP A 850 28.48 16.77 36.27
CA ASP A 850 27.29 16.59 37.10
C ASP A 850 26.41 15.52 36.46
N MET A 851 25.80 14.66 37.27
CA MET A 851 24.94 13.57 36.81
C MET A 851 23.65 13.53 37.64
N MET A 852 22.54 13.20 36.97
CA MET A 852 21.24 12.99 37.60
C MET A 852 20.86 11.53 37.45
N VAL A 853 20.51 10.88 38.55
CA VAL A 853 20.25 9.44 38.54
C VAL A 853 19.09 9.07 39.46
N SER A 854 18.47 7.93 39.21
CA SER A 854 17.40 7.42 40.08
C SER A 854 17.91 7.15 41.51
N PRO A 855 17.03 7.17 42.53
CA PRO A 855 17.41 6.95 43.92
C PRO A 855 18.16 5.66 44.18
N ASN A 856 17.77 4.56 43.54
CA ASN A 856 18.45 3.29 43.72
C ASN A 856 19.65 3.10 42.77
N HIS A 857 19.92 4.05 41.85
CA HIS A 857 21.07 4.06 40.95
C HIS A 857 22.41 3.93 41.69
N ARG A 858 23.23 2.94 41.34
CA ARG A 858 24.48 2.66 42.05
C ARG A 858 25.67 3.28 41.33
N VAL A 859 26.42 4.10 42.06
CA VAL A 859 27.58 4.82 41.54
C VAL A 859 28.84 4.44 42.32
N LEU A 860 29.98 4.44 41.64
CA LEU A 860 31.25 4.11 42.28
C LEU A 860 31.74 5.27 43.16
N VAL A 861 31.97 4.98 44.43
CA VAL A 861 32.54 5.93 45.38
C VAL A 861 33.99 5.60 45.65
N ALA A 862 34.89 6.55 45.37
CA ALA A 862 36.34 6.39 45.50
C ALA A 862 36.95 7.53 46.32
N ASN A 863 36.86 7.45 47.66
CA ASN A 863 37.37 8.47 48.57
C ASN A 863 38.27 7.87 49.69
N GLU A 864 39.02 8.71 50.40
CA GLU A 864 39.92 8.23 51.47
C GLU A 864 39.19 7.54 52.64
N LYS A 865 37.88 7.73 52.75
CA LYS A 865 37.04 7.11 53.80
C LYS A 865 36.60 5.70 53.42
N THR A 866 36.35 5.37 52.14
CA THR A 866 35.99 3.99 51.71
C THR A 866 37.10 3.00 52.06
N ALA A 867 38.37 3.37 51.85
CA ALA A 867 39.56 2.56 52.19
C ALA A 867 39.75 2.27 53.68
N LEU A 868 39.13 3.05 54.57
CA LEU A 868 39.22 2.90 56.03
C LEU A 868 38.16 1.95 56.60
N TYR A 869 37.05 1.74 55.89
CA TYR A 869 35.87 1.03 56.39
C TYR A 869 35.60 -0.31 55.71
N PHE A 870 35.94 -0.47 54.43
CA PHE A 870 35.62 -1.67 53.65
C PHE A 870 36.84 -2.53 53.31
N GLU A 871 38.04 -2.15 53.79
CA GLU A 871 39.33 -2.73 53.37
C GLU A 871 39.60 -2.63 51.85
N GLU A 872 38.72 -1.98 51.09
CA GLU A 872 38.76 -1.76 49.64
C GLU A 872 38.75 -0.26 49.30
N ARG A 873 39.39 0.12 48.19
CA ARG A 873 39.58 1.54 47.83
C ARG A 873 38.42 2.16 47.05
N GLU A 874 37.50 1.35 46.55
CA GLU A 874 36.36 1.76 45.72
C GLU A 874 35.16 0.87 46.05
N VAL A 875 33.96 1.45 46.18
CA VAL A 875 32.73 0.69 46.50
C VAL A 875 31.55 1.30 45.74
N LEU A 876 30.70 0.45 45.14
CA LEU A 876 29.43 0.86 44.50
C LEU A 876 28.33 1.07 45.55
N VAL A 877 27.75 2.26 45.59
CA VAL A 877 26.71 2.65 46.57
C VAL A 877 25.52 3.29 45.87
N ALA A 878 24.30 2.96 46.30
CA ALA A 878 23.09 3.57 45.75
C ALA A 878 23.01 5.07 46.07
N ALA A 879 22.59 5.88 45.10
CA ALA A 879 22.58 7.33 45.16
C ALA A 879 21.81 7.86 46.37
N LYS A 880 20.65 7.27 46.69
CA LYS A 880 19.86 7.62 47.87
C LYS A 880 20.60 7.48 49.21
N HIS A 881 21.58 6.58 49.30
CA HIS A 881 22.39 6.40 50.51
C HIS A 881 23.57 7.37 50.60
N LEU A 882 23.86 8.09 49.51
CA LEU A 882 24.86 9.15 49.44
C LEU A 882 24.25 10.54 49.68
N THR A 883 22.92 10.65 49.67
CA THR A 883 22.20 11.90 49.94
C THR A 883 22.62 12.49 51.30
N GLY A 884 22.91 13.79 51.32
CA GLY A 884 23.43 14.49 52.49
C GLY A 884 24.96 14.47 52.63
N MET A 885 25.68 13.82 51.71
CA MET A 885 27.09 14.12 51.46
C MET A 885 27.22 15.45 50.71
N GLU A 886 28.36 16.14 50.87
CA GLU A 886 28.59 17.42 50.19
C GLU A 886 28.58 17.24 48.67
N GLY A 887 27.61 17.86 47.99
CA GLY A 887 27.43 17.78 46.53
C GLY A 887 26.53 16.64 46.04
N ILE A 888 25.79 15.97 46.93
CA ILE A 888 24.83 14.91 46.58
C ILE A 888 23.49 15.16 47.28
N ASP A 889 22.48 15.53 46.51
CA ASP A 889 21.17 15.96 47.01
C ASP A 889 20.03 15.33 46.20
N VAL A 890 18.91 15.00 46.85
CA VAL A 890 17.64 14.69 46.17
C VAL A 890 17.10 16.02 45.63
N VAL A 891 16.70 16.05 44.37
CA VAL A 891 16.21 17.26 43.71
C VAL A 891 14.71 17.14 43.41
N GLU A 892 14.02 18.26 43.57
CA GLU A 892 12.63 18.40 43.14
C GLU A 892 12.64 18.81 41.66
N VAL A 893 11.95 18.05 40.82
CA VAL A 893 11.87 18.26 39.37
C VAL A 893 10.40 18.28 38.95
N SER A 894 10.06 19.11 37.95
CA SER A 894 8.73 19.16 37.33
C SER A 894 8.47 17.93 36.44
N GLY A 895 9.52 17.26 35.99
CA GLY A 895 9.52 15.97 35.31
C GLY A 895 10.96 15.47 35.07
N THR A 896 11.15 14.18 34.84
CA THR A 896 12.43 13.64 34.32
C THR A 896 12.19 12.32 33.60
N THR A 897 12.95 12.09 32.53
CA THR A 897 12.93 10.83 31.79
C THR A 897 14.11 9.98 32.20
N TYR A 898 13.81 8.75 32.64
CA TYR A 898 14.81 7.77 33.03
C TYR A 898 15.23 6.93 31.82
N ILE A 899 16.49 7.04 31.38
CA ILE A 899 17.07 6.01 30.48
C ILE A 899 17.41 4.82 31.33
N HIS A 900 17.01 3.67 30.83
CA HIS A 900 17.63 2.44 31.23
C HIS A 900 18.17 1.66 30.03
N VAL A 901 19.46 1.29 30.11
CA VAL A 901 20.11 0.40 29.14
C VAL A 901 20.49 -0.91 29.84
N MET A 902 20.22 -2.02 29.17
CA MET A 902 20.54 -3.36 29.66
C MET A 902 21.51 -4.09 28.72
N PHE A 903 22.30 -4.97 29.30
CA PHE A 903 23.26 -5.85 28.63
C PHE A 903 22.87 -7.30 28.90
N ASP A 904 23.56 -8.26 28.28
CA ASP A 904 23.41 -9.70 28.56
C ASP A 904 23.79 -10.05 30.01
N ARG A 905 24.73 -9.29 30.59
CA ARG A 905 25.21 -9.46 31.97
C ARG A 905 25.07 -8.18 32.76
N HIS A 906 25.16 -8.28 34.09
CA HIS A 906 25.27 -7.10 34.92
C HIS A 906 26.58 -6.40 34.61
N GLU A 907 26.49 -5.17 34.12
CA GLU A 907 27.65 -4.36 33.79
C GLU A 907 27.73 -3.11 34.66
N VAL A 908 28.95 -2.59 34.75
CA VAL A 908 29.21 -1.26 35.28
C VAL A 908 29.77 -0.46 34.12
N ILE A 909 29.00 0.51 33.65
CA ILE A 909 29.34 1.34 32.50
C ILE A 909 30.03 2.62 32.96
N LEU A 910 30.86 3.19 32.09
CA LEU A 910 31.47 4.49 32.36
C LEU A 910 30.52 5.58 31.87
N SER A 911 29.79 6.22 32.79
CA SER A 911 28.89 7.34 32.51
C SER A 911 29.42 8.64 33.12
N ASP A 912 29.56 9.69 32.32
CA ASP A 912 30.08 11.00 32.74
C ASP A 912 31.39 10.92 33.54
N GLY A 913 32.25 10.01 33.10
CA GLY A 913 33.56 9.76 33.69
C GLY A 913 33.54 9.04 35.04
N THR A 914 32.38 8.57 35.54
CA THR A 914 32.30 7.67 36.71
C THR A 914 31.72 6.31 36.34
N TRP A 915 32.14 5.28 37.06
CA TRP A 915 31.61 3.94 36.90
C TRP A 915 30.24 3.83 37.59
N THR A 916 29.22 3.48 36.83
CA THR A 916 27.83 3.41 37.26
C THR A 916 27.21 2.08 36.86
N GLU A 917 26.29 1.59 37.66
CA GLU A 917 25.67 0.29 37.42
C GLU A 917 24.63 0.41 36.31
N SER A 918 24.78 -0.37 35.23
CA SER A 918 23.70 -0.64 34.30
C SER A 918 22.87 -1.78 34.90
N PHE A 919 21.71 -1.47 35.44
CA PHE A 919 20.90 -2.46 36.14
C PHE A 919 20.47 -3.64 35.25
N GLN A 920 20.49 -4.83 35.85
CA GLN A 920 19.74 -6.00 35.43
C GLN A 920 18.90 -6.54 36.59
N PRO A 921 17.69 -7.10 36.36
CA PRO A 921 16.97 -7.96 37.30
C PRO A 921 17.63 -9.35 37.41
N GLY A 922 18.37 -9.61 38.49
CA GLY A 922 18.99 -10.94 38.69
C GLY A 922 17.99 -12.08 38.97
N ASP A 923 18.17 -13.21 38.26
CA ASP A 923 17.58 -14.57 38.33
C ASP A 923 16.14 -14.64 38.85
N MET A 924 15.21 -14.98 37.95
CA MET A 924 13.78 -15.28 38.17
C MET A 924 13.27 -15.08 39.61
N SER A 925 12.43 -14.05 39.75
CA SER A 925 11.82 -13.47 40.94
C SER A 925 12.59 -12.30 41.56
N LEU A 926 11.81 -11.37 42.12
CA LEU A 926 12.23 -10.14 42.77
C LEU A 926 13.27 -10.27 43.93
N ALA A 927 13.84 -11.45 44.14
CA ALA A 927 14.47 -11.89 45.38
C ALA A 927 16.00 -11.68 45.47
N GLY A 928 16.70 -11.43 44.35
CA GLY A 928 18.17 -11.27 44.32
C GLY A 928 18.68 -9.83 44.45
N ILE A 929 17.81 -8.86 44.17
CA ILE A 929 18.08 -7.42 44.29
C ILE A 929 17.54 -6.98 45.65
N GLY A 930 18.08 -5.90 46.23
CA GLY A 930 17.37 -5.29 47.34
C GLY A 930 15.94 -4.98 46.88
N GLU A 931 14.92 -5.52 47.57
CA GLU A 931 13.49 -5.38 47.23
C GLU A 931 13.12 -3.95 46.74
N GLU A 932 13.77 -2.94 47.31
CA GLU A 932 13.64 -1.52 46.97
C GLU A 932 14.18 -1.08 45.60
N GLN A 933 15.24 -1.68 45.04
CA GLN A 933 15.76 -1.27 43.73
C GLN A 933 14.97 -1.93 42.59
N ARG A 934 14.46 -3.14 42.82
CA ARG A 934 13.72 -3.86 41.80
C ARG A 934 12.29 -3.37 41.66
N ASN A 935 11.66 -3.02 42.79
CA ASN A 935 10.38 -2.34 42.74
C ASN A 935 10.51 -0.99 42.01
N GLU A 936 11.62 -0.26 42.19
CA GLU A 936 11.87 0.98 41.42
C GLU A 936 11.91 0.72 39.92
N ILE A 937 12.62 -0.31 39.44
CA ILE A 937 12.69 -0.62 38.00
C ILE A 937 11.35 -1.07 37.44
N LEU A 938 10.60 -1.93 38.13
CA LEU A 938 9.27 -2.38 37.64
C LEU A 938 8.20 -1.30 37.76
N GLU A 939 8.38 -0.31 38.64
CA GLU A 939 7.50 0.84 38.76
C GLU A 939 7.80 1.88 37.67
N LEU A 940 9.06 1.97 37.23
CA LEU A 940 9.47 2.79 36.08
C LEU A 940 9.17 2.12 34.74
N PHE A 941 9.32 0.80 34.62
CA PHE A 941 9.16 0.06 33.37
C PHE A 941 8.23 -1.14 33.60
N PRO A 942 6.90 -0.90 33.66
CA PRO A 942 5.91 -1.94 33.96
C PRO A 942 5.87 -3.09 32.96
N GLU A 943 6.27 -2.83 31.70
CA GLU A 943 6.40 -3.80 30.62
C GLU A 943 7.41 -4.91 30.95
N LEU A 944 8.39 -4.63 31.82
CA LEU A 944 9.33 -5.64 32.33
C LEU A 944 8.70 -6.59 33.37
N ALA A 945 7.42 -6.42 33.72
CA ALA A 945 6.68 -7.29 34.63
C ALA A 945 5.88 -8.40 33.93
N THR A 946 5.79 -8.38 32.59
CA THR A 946 5.10 -9.40 31.78
C THR A 946 5.98 -10.64 31.57
N GLN A 947 5.36 -11.75 31.16
CA GLN A 947 6.10 -13.01 30.97
C GLN A 947 7.03 -12.93 29.74
N ASP A 948 6.62 -12.26 28.67
CA ASP A 948 7.44 -11.99 27.47
C ASP A 948 8.63 -11.06 27.78
N GLY A 949 8.44 -10.05 28.64
CA GLY A 949 9.52 -9.19 29.13
C GLY A 949 10.51 -9.88 30.09
N ILE A 950 10.16 -11.07 30.59
CA ILE A 950 11.01 -11.90 31.48
C ILE A 950 11.75 -12.99 30.70
N GLU A 951 11.21 -13.47 29.58
CA GLU A 951 11.70 -14.64 28.83
C GLU A 951 12.91 -14.34 27.91
N GLY A 952 13.14 -13.09 27.50
CA GLY A 952 14.35 -12.68 26.74
C GLY A 952 15.69 -12.68 27.50
N TYR A 953 15.78 -13.28 28.70
CA TYR A 953 16.85 -12.95 29.68
C TYR A 953 17.34 -14.14 30.55
N THR A 954 18.53 -14.70 30.27
CA THR A 954 19.29 -15.63 31.16
C THR A 954 20.82 -15.39 31.04
N ALA A 955 21.75 -15.57 32.01
CA ALA A 955 21.81 -15.66 33.48
C ALA A 955 23.26 -15.46 34.07
N ALA A 956 23.34 -15.17 35.39
CA ALA A 956 24.42 -15.43 36.40
C ALA A 956 25.69 -14.49 36.54
N ARG A 957 26.23 -14.04 37.71
CA ARG A 957 25.98 -14.20 39.19
C ARG A 957 26.81 -13.21 40.07
N ARG A 958 26.27 -12.88 41.28
CA ARG A 958 26.89 -12.76 42.65
C ARG A 958 27.50 -11.43 43.18
N SER A 959 26.77 -10.70 44.06
CA SER A 959 27.34 -9.90 45.20
C SER A 959 26.21 -9.36 46.13
N LEU A 960 26.03 -9.87 47.36
CA LEU A 960 26.47 -9.42 48.71
C LEU A 960 25.55 -8.39 49.42
N LYS A 961 25.13 -8.72 50.65
CA LYS A 961 23.89 -8.29 51.33
C LYS A 961 23.93 -6.92 52.02
N LYS A 962 22.75 -6.28 52.03
CA LYS A 962 22.12 -5.14 52.77
C LYS A 962 22.63 -4.74 54.18
N HIS A 963 23.63 -5.37 54.79
CA HIS A 963 24.01 -5.12 56.20
C HIS A 963 25.23 -4.22 56.43
N GLU A 964 25.86 -3.67 55.39
CA GLU A 964 27.07 -2.83 55.55
C GLU A 964 26.89 -1.35 55.14
N ALA A 965 25.82 -1.00 54.41
CA ALA A 965 25.57 0.39 53.98
C ALA A 965 25.19 1.35 55.14
N SER A 966 24.67 0.86 56.27
CA SER A 966 24.25 1.72 57.38
C SER A 966 25.40 2.33 58.19
N LEU A 967 26.66 2.01 57.88
CA LEU A 967 27.84 2.49 58.60
C LEU A 967 28.53 3.70 57.94
N LEU A 968 28.08 4.11 56.74
CA LEU A 968 28.63 5.24 55.99
C LEU A 968 28.04 6.61 56.38
N VAL A 969 26.94 6.63 57.15
CA VAL A 969 26.16 7.85 57.45
C VAL A 969 26.30 8.30 58.92
N LYS A 970 27.47 8.07 59.55
CA LYS A 970 27.75 8.62 60.90
C LYS A 970 29.11 9.25 61.08
#